data_AF-A0A4Q1KMJ3-F1
#
_entry.id   AF-A0A4Q1KMJ3-F1
#
_cell.length_a   1.000
_cell.length_b   1.000
_cell.length_c   1.000
_cell.angle_alpha   90.00
_cell.angle_beta   90.00
_cell.angle_gamma   90.00
#
_symmetry.space_group_name_H-M   'P 1'
#
loop_
_entity.id
_entity.type
_entity.pdbx_description
1 polymer ?
#
loop_
_entity_poly.entity_id
_entity_poly.type
_entity_poly.pdbx_seq_one_letter_code
_entity_poly.pdbx_strand_id
1 'polypeptide(L)'
;MGSSRLAVVRLLAVVAVAFGLVYIGWRWTGTVAWDAWWIAVPLVLAETYSLGETVLYSLTMWNARRRPPAPPAPEGLSVDVFVTTYNEPVDLVLRTAIAARDMTYPHATWILDDGDRPELEVAASRVGVGYITRGPEWEGRPRFAKAGNVNNALFRTSGDLVAILDADQVPEPRFLDRVLGYFEDEEVAFVQTPQHFWNVPPSDPLGTQAELFYGPIQQGKDGWGAAFFCGSNAVLRREALMALGLTRFSRDARGAMRAALRAGRSRLQDLLSQLAVREPAAMPVAEQALAAVRRAEGQFRRGDVLAEITSELRSAFAAALVRAPAGPGPALAQASPEAHVPHETTPLPEDVAGELLAELDGVLERVDVARTDQALTINPLDTTTITEDMATAMHLHAMGWTSVYHREVLVHGLAPEDVGTALSQRLRWATGSMQVFFRDNPLLVRGLSLAQRLMYLGTMTSYLSGFAALVYLAAPVLFLTLGVFPLHADPALFFLHFLPFFVACQLLFQVSGTGSRGLWRGQQMSFALFPTWIAATLSGASAVFLGRHVAFSVTSKTKQATGAGYRHVLPQVVVTVVLLVASAVGVARMLAGEASAPATFLTLGWVAVDLALLSAALRAARYTGPGDSVTDPTPPSVALLAAQAVGDVLDGDDALPTTFDPTEVPLDLTVRHVPRSSPWPPSSVHPTSP
;
A
#
# COMPACT_ATOMS: atom_id res chain seq x y z
N MET A 1 10.03 5.20 -23.80
CA MET A 1 10.13 4.46 -25.09
C MET A 1 10.95 5.27 -26.10
N GLY A 2 11.36 4.73 -27.25
CA GLY A 2 11.90 5.57 -28.34
C GLY A 2 10.82 6.53 -28.88
N SER A 3 11.21 7.68 -29.41
CA SER A 3 10.29 8.75 -29.86
C SER A 3 9.26 8.24 -30.88
N SER A 4 9.69 7.50 -31.90
CA SER A 4 8.81 6.92 -32.92
C SER A 4 7.80 5.92 -32.34
N ARG A 5 8.23 5.07 -31.40
CA ARG A 5 7.34 4.11 -30.73
C ARG A 5 6.31 4.82 -29.85
N LEU A 6 6.71 5.85 -29.12
CA LEU A 6 5.79 6.63 -28.30
C LEU A 6 4.73 7.34 -29.16
N ALA A 7 5.11 7.84 -30.34
CA ALA A 7 4.15 8.41 -31.29
C ALA A 7 3.11 7.37 -31.77
N VAL A 8 3.54 6.15 -32.10
CA VAL A 8 2.62 5.06 -32.46
C VAL A 8 1.69 4.69 -31.30
N VAL A 9 2.22 4.59 -30.07
CA VAL A 9 1.42 4.32 -28.87
C VAL A 9 0.36 5.41 -28.67
N ARG A 10 0.72 6.69 -28.82
CA ARG A 10 -0.23 7.82 -28.73
C ARG A 10 -1.30 7.77 -29.81
N LEU A 11 -0.92 7.46 -31.05
CA LEU A 11 -1.88 7.29 -32.13
C LEU A 11 -2.87 6.16 -31.83
N LEU A 12 -2.38 4.99 -31.43
CA LEU A 12 -3.22 3.84 -31.06
C LEU A 12 -4.12 4.15 -29.85
N ALA A 13 -3.62 4.91 -28.88
CA ALA A 13 -4.42 5.38 -27.75
C ALA A 13 -5.59 6.26 -28.20
N VAL A 14 -5.35 7.25 -29.08
CA VAL A 14 -6.42 8.09 -29.64
C VAL A 14 -7.43 7.23 -30.42
N VAL A 15 -6.95 6.32 -31.26
CA VAL A 15 -7.79 5.43 -32.07
C VAL A 15 -8.64 4.50 -31.19
N ALA A 16 -8.05 3.88 -30.17
CA ALA A 16 -8.77 3.00 -29.25
C ALA A 16 -9.85 3.76 -28.47
N VAL A 17 -9.54 4.94 -27.94
CA VAL A 17 -10.52 5.76 -27.21
C VAL A 17 -11.63 6.26 -28.14
N ALA A 18 -11.30 6.72 -29.35
CA ALA A 18 -12.28 7.20 -30.31
C ALA A 18 -13.27 6.10 -30.74
N PHE A 19 -12.76 4.94 -31.14
CA PHE A 19 -13.64 3.80 -31.47
C PHE A 19 -14.41 3.30 -30.26
N GLY A 20 -13.80 3.30 -29.08
CA GLY A 20 -14.48 2.95 -27.84
C GLY A 20 -15.65 3.87 -27.51
N LEU A 21 -15.48 5.19 -27.65
CA LEU A 21 -16.55 6.18 -27.44
C LEU A 21 -17.68 6.00 -28.45
N VAL A 22 -17.37 5.76 -29.73
CA VAL A 22 -18.38 5.47 -30.76
C VAL A 22 -19.14 4.19 -30.43
N TYR A 23 -18.42 3.11 -30.09
CA TYR A 23 -19.00 1.82 -29.73
C TYR A 23 -19.91 1.93 -28.51
N ILE A 24 -19.42 2.46 -27.38
CA ILE A 24 -20.18 2.56 -26.14
C ILE A 24 -21.33 3.57 -26.26
N GLY A 25 -21.13 4.67 -26.98
CA GLY A 25 -22.20 5.61 -27.30
C GLY A 25 -23.35 4.92 -28.04
N TRP A 26 -23.02 4.20 -29.12
CA TRP A 26 -24.00 3.40 -29.87
C TRP A 26 -24.67 2.34 -29.00
N ARG A 27 -23.91 1.66 -28.13
CA ARG A 27 -24.44 0.65 -27.22
C ARG A 27 -25.55 1.22 -26.35
N TRP A 28 -25.30 2.34 -25.67
CA TRP A 28 -26.26 3.02 -24.78
C TRP A 28 -27.47 3.60 -25.52
N THR A 29 -27.27 4.19 -26.70
CA THR A 29 -28.37 4.90 -27.38
C THR A 29 -29.28 4.00 -28.19
N GLY A 30 -28.77 2.86 -28.69
CA GLY A 30 -29.45 2.12 -29.75
C GLY A 30 -29.62 0.62 -29.54
N THR A 31 -28.91 0.00 -28.59
CA THR A 31 -28.81 -1.48 -28.56
C THR A 31 -29.21 -2.13 -27.24
N VAL A 32 -29.46 -1.35 -26.18
CA VAL A 32 -29.83 -1.93 -24.89
C VAL A 32 -31.19 -2.61 -25.00
N ALA A 33 -31.23 -3.91 -24.69
CA ALA A 33 -32.47 -4.67 -24.59
C ALA A 33 -33.16 -4.37 -23.26
N TRP A 34 -34.01 -3.34 -23.22
CA TRP A 34 -34.72 -2.90 -22.01
C TRP A 34 -35.76 -3.90 -21.50
N ASP A 35 -36.30 -4.72 -22.39
CA ASP A 35 -37.11 -5.90 -22.07
C ASP A 35 -36.31 -6.99 -21.33
N ALA A 36 -34.99 -7.03 -21.53
CA ALA A 36 -34.03 -7.88 -20.84
C ALA A 36 -33.01 -7.06 -20.01
N TRP A 37 -33.46 -5.97 -19.38
CA TRP A 37 -32.59 -4.99 -18.71
C TRP A 37 -31.65 -5.62 -17.67
N TRP A 38 -32.09 -6.69 -17.00
CA TRP A 38 -31.32 -7.38 -15.95
C TRP A 38 -30.07 -8.11 -16.48
N ILE A 39 -29.96 -8.36 -17.79
CA ILE A 39 -28.73 -8.80 -18.46
C ILE A 39 -28.08 -7.64 -19.23
N ALA A 40 -28.90 -6.88 -19.96
CA ALA A 40 -28.42 -5.85 -20.87
C ALA A 40 -27.71 -4.70 -20.14
N VAL A 41 -28.26 -4.23 -19.01
CA VAL A 41 -27.68 -3.13 -18.22
C VAL A 41 -26.36 -3.54 -17.58
N PRO A 42 -26.23 -4.67 -16.86
CA PRO A 42 -24.92 -5.13 -16.38
C PRO A 42 -23.89 -5.26 -17.49
N LEU A 43 -24.26 -5.79 -18.66
CA LEU A 43 -23.36 -5.94 -19.79
C LEU A 43 -22.84 -4.59 -20.30
N VAL A 44 -23.72 -3.64 -20.61
CA VAL A 44 -23.26 -2.32 -21.11
C VAL A 44 -22.49 -1.54 -20.05
N LEU A 45 -22.78 -1.73 -18.75
CA LEU A 45 -21.97 -1.18 -17.66
C LEU A 45 -20.57 -1.79 -17.61
N ALA A 46 -20.43 -3.11 -17.75
CA ALA A 46 -19.14 -3.79 -17.81
C ALA A 46 -18.30 -3.31 -19.02
N GLU A 47 -18.94 -3.12 -20.17
CA GLU A 47 -18.31 -2.57 -21.38
C GLU A 47 -17.89 -1.11 -21.19
N THR A 48 -18.73 -0.31 -20.54
CA THR A 48 -18.43 1.10 -20.19
C THR A 48 -17.24 1.19 -19.22
N TYR A 49 -17.20 0.32 -18.21
CA TYR A 49 -16.05 0.20 -17.31
C TYR A 49 -14.77 -0.16 -18.09
N SER A 50 -14.86 -1.09 -19.04
CA SER A 50 -13.73 -1.53 -19.86
C SER A 50 -13.21 -0.40 -20.76
N LEU A 51 -14.09 0.46 -21.27
CA LEU A 51 -13.69 1.71 -21.93
C LEU A 51 -12.97 2.64 -20.94
N GLY A 52 -13.49 2.82 -19.73
CA GLY A 52 -12.84 3.61 -18.67
C GLY A 52 -11.40 3.15 -18.38
N GLU A 53 -11.20 1.84 -18.18
CA GLU A 53 -9.86 1.26 -18.00
C GLU A 53 -8.98 1.46 -19.23
N THR A 54 -9.54 1.38 -20.45
CA THR A 54 -8.82 1.68 -21.69
C THR A 54 -8.37 3.13 -21.75
N VAL A 55 -9.20 4.08 -21.31
CA VAL A 55 -8.83 5.50 -21.21
C VAL A 55 -7.68 5.67 -20.20
N LEU A 56 -7.80 5.10 -19.01
CA LEU A 56 -6.77 5.21 -17.97
C LEU A 56 -5.44 4.57 -18.41
N TYR A 57 -5.49 3.41 -19.08
CA TYR A 57 -4.31 2.77 -19.66
C TYR A 57 -3.69 3.63 -20.77
N SER A 58 -4.52 4.19 -21.65
CA SER A 58 -4.10 5.11 -22.72
C SER A 58 -3.38 6.34 -22.16
N LEU A 59 -3.92 6.94 -21.10
CA LEU A 59 -3.30 8.05 -20.38
C LEU A 59 -1.98 7.62 -19.73
N THR A 60 -1.94 6.45 -19.09
CA THR A 60 -0.72 5.90 -18.49
C THR A 60 0.39 5.75 -19.54
N MET A 61 0.06 5.21 -20.71
CA MET A 61 1.03 5.00 -21.80
C MET A 61 1.38 6.29 -22.57
N TRP A 62 0.54 7.33 -22.49
CA TRP A 62 0.71 8.60 -23.20
C TRP A 62 2.07 9.25 -22.93
N ASN A 63 2.57 9.13 -21.70
CA ASN A 63 3.85 9.68 -21.29
C ASN A 63 4.85 8.62 -20.82
N ALA A 64 4.80 7.39 -21.36
CA ALA A 64 5.70 6.31 -20.96
C ALA A 64 7.19 6.67 -21.07
N ARG A 65 7.78 7.00 -19.90
CA ARG A 65 9.13 7.56 -19.78
C ARG A 65 10.15 6.43 -19.82
N ARG A 66 11.17 6.61 -20.65
CA ARG A 66 12.43 5.84 -20.54
C ARG A 66 13.47 6.81 -20.04
N ARG A 67 13.98 6.58 -18.84
CA ARG A 67 15.04 7.41 -18.28
C ARG A 67 16.36 7.12 -18.99
N PRO A 68 17.26 8.12 -19.08
CA PRO A 68 18.65 7.88 -19.46
C PRO A 68 19.33 6.94 -18.44
N PRO A 69 20.57 6.49 -18.70
CA PRO A 69 21.38 5.85 -17.67
C PRO A 69 21.38 6.68 -16.38
N ALA A 70 21.36 6.00 -15.23
CA ALA A 70 21.36 6.67 -13.95
C ALA A 70 22.61 7.57 -13.81
N PRO A 71 22.49 8.75 -13.19
CA PRO A 71 23.66 9.51 -12.77
C PRO A 71 24.53 8.67 -11.84
N PRO A 72 25.85 8.90 -11.79
CA PRO A 72 26.71 8.24 -10.82
C PRO A 72 26.26 8.55 -9.39
N ALA A 73 26.49 7.63 -8.46
CA ALA A 73 26.24 7.89 -7.05
C ALA A 73 27.15 9.03 -6.54
N PRO A 74 26.61 10.06 -5.88
CA PRO A 74 27.41 11.10 -5.25
C PRO A 74 28.28 10.51 -4.14
N GLU A 75 29.48 11.06 -3.96
CA GLU A 75 30.34 10.66 -2.84
C GLU A 75 29.75 11.15 -1.51
N GLY A 76 29.79 10.31 -0.48
CA GLY A 76 29.50 10.70 0.90
C GLY A 76 28.03 10.72 1.32
N LEU A 77 27.08 10.28 0.47
CA LEU A 77 25.71 10.01 0.92
C LEU A 77 25.71 8.86 1.92
N SER A 78 25.12 9.07 3.10
CA SER A 78 24.94 8.04 4.11
C SER A 78 23.69 7.19 3.81
N VAL A 79 23.86 5.87 3.79
CA VAL A 79 22.80 4.92 3.42
C VAL A 79 22.68 3.82 4.45
N ASP A 80 21.46 3.59 4.94
CA ASP A 80 21.10 2.37 5.66
C ASP A 80 20.36 1.41 4.73
N VAL A 81 20.74 0.13 4.75
CA VAL A 81 20.08 -0.93 3.99
C VAL A 81 19.35 -1.84 4.95
N PHE A 82 18.03 -1.88 4.85
CA PHE A 82 17.15 -2.67 5.71
C PHE A 82 16.72 -3.95 5.01
N VAL A 83 17.04 -5.09 5.61
CA VAL A 83 16.54 -6.42 5.23
C VAL A 83 15.46 -6.83 6.22
N THR A 84 14.19 -6.75 5.80
CA THR A 84 13.06 -7.03 6.70
C THR A 84 12.68 -8.51 6.70
N THR A 85 12.52 -9.10 7.88
CA THR A 85 12.15 -10.51 8.06
C THR A 85 11.17 -10.70 9.23
N TYR A 86 10.40 -11.79 9.21
CA TYR A 86 9.52 -12.22 10.28
C TYR A 86 9.69 -13.70 10.63
N ASN A 87 9.55 -14.59 9.64
CA ASN A 87 9.59 -16.04 9.86
C ASN A 87 10.37 -16.79 8.76
N GLU A 88 11.09 -16.06 7.91
CA GLU A 88 11.90 -16.65 6.85
C GLU A 88 13.09 -17.44 7.42
N PRO A 89 13.54 -18.52 6.77
CA PRO A 89 14.71 -19.28 7.24
C PRO A 89 15.96 -18.41 7.43
N VAL A 90 16.73 -18.67 8.48
CA VAL A 90 17.95 -17.91 8.83
C VAL A 90 18.93 -17.84 7.66
N ASP A 91 19.15 -18.96 6.97
CA ASP A 91 20.08 -19.01 5.83
C ASP A 91 19.63 -18.11 4.66
N LEU A 92 18.32 -18.05 4.41
CA LEU A 92 17.74 -17.21 3.37
C LEU A 92 17.92 -15.73 3.71
N VAL A 93 17.65 -15.34 4.97
CA VAL A 93 17.84 -13.95 5.42
C VAL A 93 19.32 -13.54 5.32
N LEU A 94 20.23 -14.42 5.76
CA LEU A 94 21.66 -14.15 5.74
C LEU A 94 22.21 -14.00 4.32
N ARG A 95 21.76 -14.80 3.35
CA ARG A 95 22.18 -14.63 1.94
C ARG A 95 21.87 -13.23 1.43
N THR A 96 20.67 -12.73 1.69
CA THR A 96 20.27 -11.38 1.29
C THR A 96 21.04 -10.31 2.05
N ALA A 97 21.24 -10.48 3.36
CA ALA A 97 21.97 -9.54 4.19
C ALA A 97 23.46 -9.44 3.84
N ILE A 98 24.12 -10.56 3.56
CA ILE A 98 25.52 -10.59 3.13
C ILE A 98 25.66 -9.95 1.74
N ALA A 99 24.77 -10.28 0.80
CA ALA A 99 24.77 -9.65 -0.52
C ALA A 99 24.52 -8.14 -0.45
N ALA A 100 23.66 -7.68 0.46
CA ALA A 100 23.46 -6.28 0.75
C ALA A 100 24.74 -5.62 1.29
N ARG A 101 25.34 -6.20 2.35
CA ARG A 101 26.61 -5.73 2.94
C ARG A 101 27.73 -5.61 1.89
N ASP A 102 27.78 -6.53 0.94
CA ASP A 102 28.84 -6.61 -0.08
C ASP A 102 28.57 -5.72 -1.32
N MET A 103 27.54 -4.87 -1.29
CA MET A 103 27.34 -3.85 -2.33
C MET A 103 28.51 -2.86 -2.38
N THR A 104 28.82 -2.36 -3.58
CA THR A 104 30.06 -1.62 -3.85
C THR A 104 30.09 -0.21 -3.25
N TYR A 105 28.94 0.42 -3.06
CA TYR A 105 28.85 1.75 -2.45
C TYR A 105 28.93 1.66 -0.91
N PRO A 106 29.68 2.52 -0.20
CA PRO A 106 29.75 2.48 1.27
C PRO A 106 28.40 2.70 1.97
N HIS A 107 27.99 1.79 2.86
CA HIS A 107 26.69 1.84 3.55
C HIS A 107 26.69 0.97 4.82
N ALA A 108 25.65 1.10 5.65
CA ALA A 108 25.38 0.21 6.78
C ALA A 108 24.24 -0.76 6.43
N THR A 109 24.38 -2.04 6.77
CA THR A 109 23.34 -3.06 6.53
C THR A 109 22.75 -3.56 7.86
N TRP A 110 21.43 -3.66 7.90
CA TRP A 110 20.66 -4.02 9.08
C TRP A 110 19.60 -5.07 8.76
N ILE A 111 19.56 -6.16 9.54
CA ILE A 111 18.44 -7.09 9.58
C ILE A 111 17.41 -6.53 10.56
N LEU A 112 16.18 -6.37 10.08
CA LEU A 112 15.03 -5.96 10.90
C LEU A 112 14.17 -7.19 11.17
N ASP A 113 14.31 -7.79 12.35
CA ASP A 113 13.62 -9.05 12.68
C ASP A 113 12.38 -8.84 13.55
N ASP A 114 11.20 -9.05 12.96
CA ASP A 114 9.93 -9.05 13.69
C ASP A 114 9.67 -10.36 14.45
N GLY A 115 10.43 -11.42 14.14
CA GLY A 115 10.38 -12.72 14.80
C GLY A 115 11.15 -12.80 16.12
N ASP A 116 12.02 -11.83 16.38
CA ASP A 116 12.87 -11.74 17.58
C ASP A 116 13.66 -13.04 17.84
N ARG A 117 14.49 -13.44 16.86
CA ARG A 117 15.20 -14.73 16.85
C ARG A 117 16.66 -14.59 17.29
N PRO A 118 17.04 -15.07 18.49
CA PRO A 118 18.41 -14.96 19.00
C PRO A 118 19.45 -15.63 18.08
N GLU A 119 19.10 -16.75 17.45
CA GLU A 119 19.99 -17.45 16.52
C GLU A 119 20.36 -16.60 15.30
N LEU A 120 19.45 -15.73 14.84
CA LEU A 120 19.67 -14.84 13.72
C LEU A 120 20.55 -13.64 14.12
N GLU A 121 20.41 -13.14 15.35
CA GLU A 121 21.25 -12.07 15.90
C GLU A 121 22.73 -12.48 15.97
N VAL A 122 23.00 -13.67 16.50
CA VAL A 122 24.37 -14.23 16.58
C VAL A 122 24.94 -14.39 15.17
N ALA A 123 24.17 -14.98 14.25
CA ALA A 123 24.62 -15.20 12.88
C ALA A 123 24.87 -13.88 12.12
N ALA A 124 24.00 -12.88 12.29
CA ALA A 124 24.15 -11.55 11.71
C ALA A 124 25.43 -10.86 12.17
N SER A 125 25.71 -10.93 13.47
CA SER A 125 26.92 -10.35 14.07
C SER A 125 28.20 -10.97 13.51
N ARG A 126 28.22 -12.29 13.30
CA ARG A 126 29.38 -13.00 12.72
C ARG A 126 29.66 -12.61 11.27
N VAL A 127 28.64 -12.21 10.52
CA VAL A 127 28.80 -11.71 9.15
C VAL A 127 28.86 -10.18 9.10
N GLY A 128 29.07 -9.49 10.23
CA GLY A 128 29.25 -8.04 10.26
C GLY A 128 28.02 -7.26 9.76
N VAL A 129 26.82 -7.77 10.04
CA VAL A 129 25.55 -7.12 9.73
C VAL A 129 24.85 -6.73 11.02
N GLY A 130 24.33 -5.50 11.08
CA GLY A 130 23.57 -5.03 12.25
C GLY A 130 22.24 -5.75 12.41
N TYR A 131 21.73 -5.82 13.63
CA TYR A 131 20.49 -6.52 13.96
C TYR A 131 19.59 -5.62 14.81
N ILE A 132 18.32 -5.48 14.41
CA ILE A 132 17.33 -4.64 15.12
C ILE A 132 16.05 -5.44 15.30
N THR A 133 15.59 -5.52 16.55
CA THR A 133 14.27 -6.02 16.94
C THR A 133 13.45 -4.90 17.58
N ARG A 134 12.21 -5.20 17.93
CA ARG A 134 11.30 -4.26 18.60
C ARG A 134 11.52 -4.29 20.11
N GLY A 135 11.57 -3.12 20.74
CA GLY A 135 11.72 -3.01 22.19
C GLY A 135 10.42 -3.19 22.97
N PRO A 136 10.48 -3.14 24.31
CA PRO A 136 9.32 -3.27 25.21
C PRO A 136 8.20 -2.27 24.94
N GLU A 137 8.49 -1.13 24.30
CA GLU A 137 7.51 -0.13 23.90
C GLU A 137 6.44 -0.66 22.92
N TRP A 138 6.65 -1.82 22.29
CA TRP A 138 5.70 -2.47 21.40
C TRP A 138 4.77 -3.49 22.08
N GLU A 139 5.00 -3.82 23.35
CA GLU A 139 4.20 -4.80 24.09
C GLU A 139 2.76 -4.32 24.27
N GLY A 140 1.79 -5.17 23.90
CA GLY A 140 0.36 -4.83 23.98
C GLY A 140 -0.10 -3.75 23.00
N ARG A 141 0.76 -3.28 22.09
CA ARG A 141 0.46 -2.21 21.13
C ARG A 141 0.40 -2.72 19.69
N PRO A 142 -0.29 -2.02 18.77
CA PRO A 142 -0.37 -2.42 17.37
C PRO A 142 1.01 -2.46 16.70
N ARG A 143 1.35 -3.59 16.06
CA ARG A 143 2.65 -3.80 15.41
C ARG A 143 2.74 -3.30 13.97
N PHE A 144 1.63 -3.15 13.25
CA PHE A 144 1.64 -2.68 11.85
C PHE A 144 2.56 -3.46 10.88
N ALA A 145 2.83 -4.74 11.17
CA ALA A 145 3.69 -5.61 10.35
C ALA A 145 5.00 -4.92 9.91
N LYS A 146 5.39 -5.10 8.64
CA LYS A 146 6.61 -4.55 8.04
C LYS A 146 6.73 -3.03 8.20
N ALA A 147 5.65 -2.27 8.02
CA ALA A 147 5.66 -0.82 8.17
C ALA A 147 6.11 -0.39 9.58
N GLY A 148 5.60 -1.06 10.61
CA GLY A 148 6.01 -0.80 11.99
C GLY A 148 7.46 -1.18 12.26
N ASN A 149 7.94 -2.27 11.66
CA ASN A 149 9.33 -2.71 11.80
C ASN A 149 10.32 -1.70 11.17
N VAL A 150 10.03 -1.24 9.95
CA VAL A 150 10.81 -0.17 9.30
C VAL A 150 10.75 1.12 10.10
N ASN A 151 9.56 1.52 10.57
CA ASN A 151 9.42 2.72 11.41
C ASN A 151 10.26 2.64 12.69
N ASN A 152 10.30 1.47 13.34
CA ASN A 152 11.16 1.24 14.52
C ASN A 152 12.65 1.47 14.18
N ALA A 153 13.12 0.90 13.07
CA ALA A 153 14.50 1.03 12.62
C ALA A 153 14.88 2.47 12.25
N LEU A 154 13.93 3.26 11.71
CA LEU A 154 14.15 4.67 11.41
C LEU A 154 14.50 5.52 12.65
N PHE A 155 14.14 5.09 13.86
CA PHE A 155 14.55 5.77 15.10
C PHE A 155 15.85 5.25 15.71
N ARG A 156 16.40 4.15 15.18
CA ARG A 156 17.61 3.49 15.69
C ARG A 156 18.82 3.64 14.76
N THR A 157 18.64 4.29 13.62
CA THR A 157 19.64 4.44 12.55
C THR A 157 19.64 5.88 12.03
N SER A 158 20.70 6.30 11.34
CA SER A 158 20.95 7.72 11.02
C SER A 158 21.27 8.02 9.55
N GLY A 159 21.25 7.03 8.65
CA GLY A 159 21.55 7.23 7.24
C GLY A 159 20.52 8.12 6.54
N ASP A 160 20.98 9.08 5.73
CA ASP A 160 20.12 10.05 5.04
C ASP A 160 19.14 9.37 4.07
N LEU A 161 19.58 8.27 3.48
CA LEU A 161 18.80 7.42 2.59
C LEU A 161 18.64 6.02 3.18
N VAL A 162 17.52 5.38 2.84
CA VAL A 162 17.16 4.06 3.34
C VAL A 162 16.78 3.16 2.17
N ALA A 163 17.54 2.09 1.95
CA ALA A 163 17.16 1.02 1.04
C ALA A 163 16.31 -0.03 1.79
N ILE A 164 15.19 -0.45 1.20
CA ILE A 164 14.34 -1.48 1.79
C ILE A 164 14.33 -2.72 0.88
N LEU A 165 14.72 -3.86 1.46
CA LEU A 165 14.73 -5.17 0.83
C LEU A 165 13.92 -6.16 1.69
N ASP A 166 13.13 -7.00 1.04
CA ASP A 166 12.55 -8.18 1.69
C ASP A 166 13.65 -9.23 1.91
N ALA A 167 13.47 -10.09 2.91
CA ALA A 167 14.41 -11.18 3.24
C ALA A 167 14.78 -12.07 2.03
N ASP A 168 13.89 -12.19 1.05
CA ASP A 168 14.06 -13.02 -0.15
C ASP A 168 14.49 -12.24 -1.40
N GLN A 169 14.95 -11.00 -1.28
CA GLN A 169 15.32 -10.11 -2.38
C GLN A 169 16.82 -9.78 -2.37
N VAL A 170 17.60 -10.59 -3.07
CA VAL A 170 19.07 -10.52 -3.08
C VAL A 170 19.55 -9.41 -4.04
N PRO A 171 20.22 -8.36 -3.57
CA PRO A 171 20.69 -7.26 -4.42
C PRO A 171 21.94 -7.64 -5.23
N GLU A 172 22.10 -7.03 -6.40
CA GLU A 172 23.36 -7.02 -7.15
C GLU A 172 24.36 -6.04 -6.50
N PRO A 173 25.68 -6.28 -6.61
CA PRO A 173 26.69 -5.43 -5.97
C PRO A 173 26.56 -3.94 -6.31
N ARG A 174 26.12 -3.65 -7.55
CA ARG A 174 25.95 -2.32 -8.13
C ARG A 174 24.61 -1.64 -7.82
N PHE A 175 23.74 -2.22 -6.98
CA PHE A 175 22.39 -1.69 -6.76
C PHE A 175 22.38 -0.21 -6.35
N LEU A 176 23.16 0.15 -5.31
CA LEU A 176 23.24 1.53 -4.84
C LEU A 176 23.91 2.46 -5.86
N ASP A 177 24.99 2.04 -6.52
CA ASP A 177 25.68 2.84 -7.54
C ASP A 177 24.77 3.26 -8.71
N ARG A 178 23.73 2.46 -8.99
CA ARG A 178 22.77 2.69 -10.07
C ARG A 178 21.54 3.49 -9.64
N VAL A 179 21.39 3.75 -8.34
CA VAL A 179 20.17 4.35 -7.76
C VAL A 179 20.46 5.69 -7.08
N LEU A 180 21.57 5.82 -6.35
CA LEU A 180 21.82 6.98 -5.50
C LEU A 180 21.95 8.30 -6.28
N GLY A 181 22.40 8.26 -7.53
CA GLY A 181 22.51 9.43 -8.41
C GLY A 181 21.21 10.21 -8.64
N TYR A 182 20.04 9.61 -8.42
CA TYR A 182 18.77 10.34 -8.56
C TYR A 182 18.47 11.27 -7.38
N PHE A 183 19.15 11.11 -6.23
CA PHE A 183 18.90 11.92 -5.03
C PHE A 183 19.69 13.24 -5.00
N GLU A 184 20.48 13.53 -6.04
CA GLU A 184 20.97 14.90 -6.31
C GLU A 184 19.80 15.88 -6.47
N ASP A 185 18.66 15.39 -6.96
CA ASP A 185 17.39 16.12 -6.90
C ASP A 185 16.82 16.00 -5.48
N GLU A 186 16.83 17.11 -4.74
CA GLU A 186 16.32 17.20 -3.38
C GLU A 186 14.82 16.87 -3.31
N GLU A 187 14.05 17.04 -4.39
CA GLU A 187 12.62 16.73 -4.41
C GLU A 187 12.33 15.24 -4.57
N VAL A 188 13.32 14.40 -4.90
CA VAL A 188 13.12 12.95 -5.04
C VAL A 188 13.01 12.31 -3.66
N ALA A 189 11.81 11.82 -3.34
CA ALA A 189 11.58 11.08 -2.11
C ALA A 189 11.96 9.60 -2.21
N PHE A 190 11.83 8.98 -3.38
CA PHE A 190 12.23 7.59 -3.57
C PHE A 190 12.52 7.21 -5.02
N VAL A 191 13.35 6.18 -5.16
CA VAL A 191 13.66 5.51 -6.42
C VAL A 191 13.24 4.05 -6.31
N GLN A 192 12.34 3.61 -7.19
CA GLN A 192 11.87 2.22 -7.26
C GLN A 192 12.55 1.49 -8.42
N THR A 193 13.06 0.28 -8.17
CA THR A 193 13.52 -0.65 -9.22
C THR A 193 12.51 -1.80 -9.42
N PRO A 194 12.50 -2.48 -10.57
CA PRO A 194 11.74 -3.72 -10.76
C PRO A 194 11.96 -4.76 -9.66
N GLN A 195 10.91 -5.52 -9.33
CA GLN A 195 11.07 -6.82 -8.67
C GLN A 195 11.12 -7.90 -9.74
N HIS A 196 12.14 -8.74 -9.70
CA HIS A 196 12.36 -9.82 -10.65
C HIS A 196 12.54 -11.13 -9.88
N PHE A 197 11.79 -12.17 -10.24
CA PHE A 197 11.86 -13.44 -9.55
C PHE A 197 12.60 -14.48 -10.38
N TRP A 198 13.61 -15.11 -9.78
CA TRP A 198 14.49 -16.05 -10.48
C TRP A 198 13.94 -17.48 -10.51
N ASN A 199 13.07 -17.84 -9.56
CA ASN A 199 12.42 -19.14 -9.49
C ASN A 199 11.12 -19.25 -10.32
N VAL A 200 10.89 -18.29 -11.23
CA VAL A 200 9.74 -18.29 -12.14
C VAL A 200 10.15 -18.88 -13.50
N PRO A 201 9.55 -20.00 -13.93
CA PRO A 201 9.87 -20.57 -15.23
C PRO A 201 9.36 -19.68 -16.38
N PRO A 202 9.91 -19.78 -17.61
CA PRO A 202 9.51 -18.94 -18.74
C PRO A 202 8.02 -18.99 -19.11
N SER A 203 7.33 -20.07 -18.77
CA SER A 203 5.90 -20.25 -19.03
C SER A 203 4.99 -19.48 -18.06
N ASP A 204 5.57 -18.99 -16.95
CA ASP A 204 4.96 -18.32 -15.80
C ASP A 204 3.51 -18.78 -15.52
N PRO A 205 3.32 -20.02 -15.06
CA PRO A 205 1.98 -20.58 -14.88
C PRO A 205 1.14 -19.82 -13.86
N LEU A 206 1.78 -19.20 -12.88
CA LEU A 206 1.13 -18.40 -11.83
C LEU A 206 0.96 -16.93 -12.23
N GLY A 207 1.73 -16.42 -13.18
CA GLY A 207 1.72 -15.01 -13.60
C GLY A 207 2.46 -14.09 -12.61
N THR A 208 3.43 -14.62 -11.86
CA THR A 208 4.04 -13.93 -10.71
C THR A 208 5.08 -12.91 -11.12
N GLN A 209 5.66 -13.00 -12.33
CA GLN A 209 6.71 -12.08 -12.75
C GLN A 209 6.24 -10.63 -12.91
N ALA A 210 4.94 -10.43 -13.16
CA ALA A 210 4.32 -9.12 -13.27
C ALA A 210 5.03 -8.16 -14.25
N GLU A 211 5.59 -8.68 -15.35
CA GLU A 211 6.40 -7.91 -16.32
C GLU A 211 5.65 -6.75 -17.02
N LEU A 212 4.32 -6.81 -17.05
CA LEU A 212 3.50 -5.69 -17.52
C LEU A 212 3.54 -4.53 -16.52
N PHE A 213 3.46 -4.85 -15.22
CA PHE A 213 3.44 -3.88 -14.14
C PHE A 213 4.82 -3.21 -13.96
N TYR A 214 5.87 -4.01 -13.72
CA TYR A 214 7.27 -3.55 -13.62
C TYR A 214 7.92 -3.22 -14.98
N GLY A 215 7.13 -3.15 -16.05
CA GLY A 215 7.61 -2.75 -17.36
C GLY A 215 6.92 -1.47 -17.80
N PRO A 216 6.03 -1.55 -18.80
CA PRO A 216 5.39 -0.38 -19.37
C PRO A 216 4.54 0.41 -18.36
N ILE A 217 3.85 -0.23 -17.42
CA ILE A 217 2.95 0.48 -16.48
C ILE A 217 3.74 1.41 -15.54
N GLN A 218 4.76 0.90 -14.84
CA GLN A 218 5.59 1.74 -13.97
C GLN A 218 6.33 2.84 -14.76
N GLN A 219 6.79 2.56 -15.99
CA GLN A 219 7.34 3.59 -16.89
C GLN A 219 6.31 4.66 -17.29
N GLY A 220 5.06 4.26 -17.51
CA GLY A 220 3.94 5.16 -17.75
C GLY A 220 3.70 6.09 -16.57
N LYS A 221 3.64 5.52 -15.37
CA LYS A 221 3.43 6.25 -14.12
C LYS A 221 4.59 7.17 -13.78
N ASP A 222 5.83 6.75 -14.02
CA ASP A 222 7.03 7.60 -13.90
C ASP A 222 6.97 8.84 -14.80
N GLY A 223 6.37 8.71 -15.99
CA GLY A 223 6.10 9.84 -16.88
C GLY A 223 5.15 10.88 -16.29
N TRP A 224 4.29 10.49 -15.36
CA TRP A 224 3.31 11.36 -14.71
C TRP A 224 3.71 11.73 -13.28
N GLY A 225 4.95 11.46 -12.87
CA GLY A 225 5.40 11.70 -11.49
C GLY A 225 4.61 10.89 -10.46
N ALA A 226 4.18 9.69 -10.83
CA ALA A 226 3.29 8.83 -10.05
C ALA A 226 3.83 7.38 -9.95
N ALA A 227 5.11 7.17 -10.24
CA ALA A 227 5.76 5.88 -9.96
C ALA A 227 5.66 5.63 -8.46
N PHE A 228 5.02 4.54 -8.06
CA PHE A 228 4.75 4.30 -6.65
C PHE A 228 5.64 3.18 -6.11
N PHE A 229 5.91 3.28 -4.82
CA PHE A 229 6.71 2.36 -4.03
C PHE A 229 5.98 1.01 -3.87
N CYS A 230 6.71 -0.09 -4.10
CA CYS A 230 6.21 -1.47 -4.09
C CYS A 230 6.70 -2.27 -2.87
N GLY A 231 7.07 -1.58 -1.79
CA GLY A 231 7.42 -2.19 -0.51
C GLY A 231 8.86 -2.71 -0.41
N SER A 232 9.52 -2.97 -1.54
CA SER A 232 10.87 -3.52 -1.60
C SER A 232 11.59 -3.08 -2.89
N ASN A 233 12.90 -3.29 -2.96
CA ASN A 233 13.77 -2.93 -4.08
C ASN A 233 13.67 -1.43 -4.38
N ALA A 234 13.72 -0.61 -3.33
CA ALA A 234 13.63 0.83 -3.43
C ALA A 234 14.56 1.50 -2.41
N VAL A 235 15.03 2.68 -2.78
CA VAL A 235 15.74 3.60 -1.88
C VAL A 235 14.82 4.78 -1.62
N LEU A 236 14.72 5.21 -0.36
CA LEU A 236 13.85 6.29 0.10
C LEU A 236 14.66 7.33 0.87
N ARG A 237 14.30 8.60 0.72
CA ARG A 237 14.85 9.71 1.49
C ARG A 237 14.24 9.70 2.89
N ARG A 238 15.09 9.60 3.92
CA ARG A 238 14.63 9.58 5.32
C ARG A 238 13.85 10.84 5.68
N GLU A 239 14.35 12.00 5.28
CA GLU A 239 13.69 13.29 5.50
C GLU A 239 12.24 13.28 4.99
N ALA A 240 12.02 12.76 3.77
CA ALA A 240 10.69 12.70 3.18
C ALA A 240 9.74 11.79 3.99
N LEU A 241 10.23 10.64 4.46
CA LEU A 241 9.46 9.74 5.33
C LEU A 241 9.15 10.40 6.68
N MET A 242 10.13 11.03 7.31
CA MET A 242 9.94 11.72 8.60
C MET A 242 8.95 12.88 8.46
N ALA A 243 9.07 13.69 7.40
CA ALA A 243 8.14 14.76 7.09
C ALA A 243 6.71 14.24 6.91
N LEU A 244 6.53 13.11 6.23
CA LEU A 244 5.24 12.43 6.10
C LEU A 244 4.68 12.03 7.47
N GLY A 245 5.49 11.35 8.29
CA GLY A 245 5.13 10.93 9.64
C GLY A 245 4.68 12.10 10.53
N LEU A 246 5.45 13.19 10.57
CA LEU A 246 5.11 14.41 11.32
C LEU A 246 3.82 15.07 10.80
N THR A 247 3.68 15.17 9.48
CA THR A 247 2.50 15.81 8.86
C THR A 247 1.22 15.06 9.22
N ARG A 248 1.27 13.71 9.15
CA ARG A 248 0.14 12.86 9.51
C ARG A 248 -0.15 12.91 11.00
N PHE A 249 0.88 12.81 11.84
CA PHE A 249 0.73 12.96 13.29
C PHE A 249 0.05 14.27 13.67
N SER A 250 0.52 15.40 13.13
CA SER A 250 -0.07 16.72 13.36
C SER A 250 -1.53 16.78 12.90
N ARG A 251 -1.83 16.28 11.69
CA ARG A 251 -3.20 16.26 11.14
C ARG A 251 -4.15 15.45 12.03
N ASP A 252 -3.72 14.26 12.44
CA ASP A 252 -4.52 13.36 13.25
C ASP A 252 -4.72 13.92 14.66
N ALA A 253 -3.67 14.47 15.29
CA ALA A 253 -3.76 15.12 16.59
C ALA A 253 -4.75 16.30 16.57
N ARG A 254 -4.71 17.14 15.51
CA ARG A 254 -5.69 18.21 15.31
C ARG A 254 -7.11 17.68 15.14
N GLY A 255 -7.27 16.56 14.43
CA GLY A 255 -8.55 15.88 14.23
C GLY A 255 -9.12 15.35 15.55
N ALA A 256 -8.31 14.64 16.32
CA ALA A 256 -8.65 14.07 17.61
C ALA A 256 -9.03 15.16 18.62
N MET A 257 -8.19 16.19 18.79
CA MET A 257 -8.47 17.35 19.64
C MET A 257 -9.81 18.01 19.27
N ARG A 258 -10.06 18.25 17.98
CA ARG A 258 -11.33 18.83 17.52
C ARG A 258 -12.54 17.96 17.88
N ALA A 259 -12.44 16.65 17.70
CA ALA A 259 -13.51 15.72 18.03
C ALA A 259 -13.72 15.64 19.55
N ALA A 260 -12.64 15.58 20.33
CA ALA A 260 -12.64 15.52 21.78
C ALA A 260 -13.24 16.77 22.41
N LEU A 261 -12.83 17.98 21.98
CA LEU A 261 -13.40 19.23 22.48
C LEU A 261 -14.90 19.35 22.16
N ARG A 262 -15.33 18.96 20.95
CA ARG A 262 -16.75 18.97 20.57
C ARG A 262 -17.57 17.98 21.39
N ALA A 263 -17.08 16.76 21.56
CA ALA A 263 -17.75 15.72 22.35
C ALA A 263 -17.79 16.10 23.84
N GLY A 264 -16.68 16.59 24.39
CA GLY A 264 -16.57 17.07 25.76
C GLY A 264 -17.51 18.24 26.03
N ARG A 265 -17.60 19.20 25.11
CA ARG A 265 -18.58 20.28 25.20
C ARG A 265 -20.01 19.74 25.25
N SER A 266 -20.38 18.82 24.37
CA SER A 266 -21.73 18.23 24.36
C SER A 266 -22.04 17.52 25.68
N ARG A 267 -21.15 16.63 26.14
CA ARG A 267 -21.35 15.88 27.38
C ARG A 267 -21.40 16.77 28.61
N LEU A 268 -20.54 17.79 28.71
CA LEU A 268 -20.59 18.76 29.81
C LEU A 268 -21.88 19.60 29.78
N GLN A 269 -22.43 19.92 28.60
CA GLN A 269 -23.73 20.60 28.50
C GLN A 269 -24.89 19.71 28.95
N ASP A 270 -24.84 18.42 28.60
CA ASP A 270 -25.83 17.44 29.04
C ASP A 270 -25.75 17.22 30.56
N LEU A 271 -24.53 17.09 31.10
CA LEU A 271 -24.28 16.97 32.54
C LEU A 271 -24.75 18.20 33.31
N LEU A 272 -24.44 19.41 32.81
CA LEU A 272 -24.96 20.66 33.38
C LEU A 272 -26.49 20.68 33.45
N SER A 273 -27.15 20.22 32.39
CA SER A 273 -28.63 20.19 32.34
C SER A 273 -29.21 19.22 33.37
N GLN A 274 -28.53 18.11 33.66
CA GLN A 274 -28.92 17.14 34.68
C GLN A 274 -28.63 17.65 36.10
N LEU A 275 -27.44 18.21 36.32
CA LEU A 275 -27.02 18.75 37.63
C LEU A 275 -27.85 19.97 38.05
N ALA A 276 -28.30 20.79 37.10
CA ALA A 276 -29.20 21.93 37.40
C ALA A 276 -30.48 21.51 38.13
N VAL A 277 -30.95 20.29 37.90
CA VAL A 277 -32.14 19.73 38.55
C VAL A 277 -31.77 18.95 39.81
N ARG A 278 -30.72 18.13 39.73
CA ARG A 278 -30.35 17.18 40.79
C ARG A 278 -29.57 17.81 41.93
N GLU A 279 -28.57 18.64 41.61
CA GLU A 279 -27.62 19.17 42.58
C GLU A 279 -27.11 20.57 42.14
N PRO A 280 -27.89 21.64 42.34
CA PRO A 280 -27.54 22.99 41.86
C PRO A 280 -26.20 23.53 42.39
N ALA A 281 -25.70 23.01 43.51
CA ALA A 281 -24.41 23.37 44.08
C ALA A 281 -23.21 22.98 43.18
N ALA A 282 -23.38 21.99 42.30
CA ALA A 282 -22.35 21.54 41.35
C ALA A 282 -22.25 22.40 40.07
N MET A 283 -23.26 23.24 39.82
CA MET A 283 -23.36 24.05 38.60
C MET A 283 -22.13 24.95 38.36
N PRO A 284 -21.59 25.69 39.34
CA PRO A 284 -20.46 26.59 39.09
C PRO A 284 -19.19 25.87 38.62
N VAL A 285 -18.95 24.65 39.10
CA VAL A 285 -17.79 23.82 38.71
C VAL A 285 -17.94 23.37 37.26
N ALA A 286 -19.12 22.83 36.92
CA ALA A 286 -19.42 22.35 35.58
C ALA A 286 -19.46 23.52 34.56
N GLU A 287 -19.94 24.70 34.96
CA GLU A 287 -19.93 25.92 34.13
C GLU A 287 -18.50 26.40 33.87
N GLN A 288 -17.62 26.38 34.87
CA GLN A 288 -16.20 26.72 34.71
C GLN A 288 -15.49 25.73 33.78
N ALA A 289 -15.73 24.42 33.95
CA ALA A 289 -15.20 23.41 33.05
C ALA A 289 -15.68 23.61 31.61
N LEU A 290 -16.98 23.88 31.40
CA LEU A 290 -17.52 24.17 30.08
C LEU A 290 -16.91 25.44 29.48
N ALA A 291 -16.70 26.48 30.28
CA ALA A 291 -16.04 27.71 29.85
C ALA A 291 -14.57 27.46 29.43
N ALA A 292 -13.86 26.58 30.15
CA ALA A 292 -12.51 26.15 29.79
C ALA A 292 -12.49 25.40 28.44
N VAL A 293 -13.42 24.47 28.22
CA VAL A 293 -13.55 23.76 26.92
C VAL A 293 -13.85 24.74 25.78
N ARG A 294 -14.75 25.71 25.99
CA ARG A 294 -15.04 26.75 24.96
C ARG A 294 -13.83 27.63 24.66
N ARG A 295 -13.01 27.94 25.68
CA ARG A 295 -11.75 28.67 25.50
C ARG A 295 -10.76 27.85 24.66
N ALA A 296 -10.61 26.56 24.97
CA ALA A 296 -9.80 25.63 24.19
C ALA A 296 -10.28 25.51 22.74
N GLU A 297 -11.60 25.45 22.49
CA GLU A 297 -12.15 25.50 21.12
C GLU A 297 -11.83 26.82 20.41
N GLY A 298 -11.73 27.93 21.15
CA GLY A 298 -11.29 29.23 20.64
C GLY A 298 -9.81 29.23 20.25
N GLN A 299 -8.94 28.75 21.14
CA GLN A 299 -7.49 28.60 20.90
C GLN A 299 -7.21 27.69 19.71
N PHE A 300 -7.87 26.53 19.66
CA PHE A 300 -7.75 25.58 18.56
C PHE A 300 -8.14 26.19 17.20
N ARG A 301 -9.19 27.04 17.17
CA ARG A 301 -9.62 27.74 15.95
C ARG A 301 -8.63 28.80 15.49
N ARG A 302 -7.92 29.46 16.41
CA ARG A 302 -6.85 30.42 16.07
C ARG A 302 -5.57 29.77 15.56
N GLY A 303 -5.38 28.49 15.87
CA GLY A 303 -4.19 27.74 15.46
C GLY A 303 -3.10 27.68 16.53
N ASP A 304 -3.44 27.94 17.79
CA ASP A 304 -2.52 27.87 18.93
C ASP A 304 -1.94 26.43 19.07
N VAL A 305 -0.80 26.32 19.77
CA VAL A 305 -0.06 25.05 19.91
C VAL A 305 -0.89 24.03 20.70
N LEU A 306 -1.08 22.83 20.14
CA LEU A 306 -1.97 21.83 20.74
C LEU A 306 -1.58 21.45 22.17
N ALA A 307 -0.29 21.30 22.44
CA ALA A 307 0.22 20.96 23.77
C ALA A 307 -0.08 22.06 24.82
N GLU A 308 -0.02 23.34 24.42
CA GLU A 308 -0.38 24.47 25.29
C GLU A 308 -1.88 24.47 25.59
N ILE A 309 -2.71 24.21 24.58
CA ILE A 309 -4.17 24.07 24.77
C ILE A 309 -4.48 22.96 25.77
N THR A 310 -3.85 21.79 25.62
CA THR A 310 -4.04 20.65 26.54
C THR A 310 -3.59 21.00 27.96
N SER A 311 -2.42 21.66 28.11
CA SER A 311 -1.88 22.06 29.40
C SER A 311 -2.78 23.06 30.11
N GLU A 312 -3.20 24.13 29.42
CA GLU A 312 -4.12 25.12 29.98
C GLU A 312 -5.48 24.54 30.35
N LEU A 313 -6.02 23.64 29.52
CA LEU A 313 -7.28 22.96 29.80
C LEU A 313 -7.16 22.10 31.07
N ARG A 314 -6.05 21.36 31.22
CA ARG A 314 -5.75 20.58 32.43
C ARG A 314 -5.70 21.47 33.67
N SER A 315 -4.96 22.58 33.61
CA SER A 315 -4.89 23.54 34.71
C SER A 315 -6.25 24.15 35.05
N ALA A 316 -7.07 24.46 34.04
CA ALA A 316 -8.41 25.01 34.25
C ALA A 316 -9.36 23.99 34.89
N PHE A 317 -9.30 22.71 34.50
CA PHE A 317 -10.09 21.65 35.13
C PHE A 317 -9.68 21.41 36.58
N ALA A 318 -8.37 21.36 36.87
CA ALA A 318 -7.87 21.24 38.23
C ALA A 318 -8.35 22.42 39.11
N ALA A 319 -8.30 23.65 38.60
CA ALA A 319 -8.76 24.83 39.31
C ALA A 319 -10.28 24.81 39.59
N ALA A 320 -11.08 24.28 38.65
CA ALA A 320 -12.52 24.14 38.83
C ALA A 320 -12.85 23.13 39.97
N LEU A 321 -12.09 22.03 40.05
CA LEU A 321 -12.26 21.00 41.07
C LEU A 321 -11.79 21.45 42.46
N VAL A 322 -10.70 22.22 42.55
CA VAL A 322 -10.20 22.75 43.84
C VAL A 322 -11.21 23.70 44.50
N ARG A 323 -12.04 24.39 43.71
CA ARG A 323 -13.10 25.29 44.21
C ARG A 323 -14.36 24.57 44.69
N ALA A 324 -14.38 23.24 44.67
CA ALA A 324 -15.44 22.42 45.24
C ALA A 324 -14.81 21.18 45.89
N PRO A 325 -14.46 21.23 47.19
CA PRO A 325 -13.74 20.13 47.83
C PRO A 325 -14.56 18.84 47.73
N ALA A 326 -14.08 17.89 46.94
CA ALA A 326 -14.46 16.49 47.07
C ALA A 326 -13.78 15.93 48.33
N GLY A 327 -14.46 15.01 49.01
CA GLY A 327 -13.85 14.23 50.09
C GLY A 327 -12.53 13.56 49.66
N PRO A 328 -11.69 13.12 50.61
CA PRO A 328 -10.31 12.75 50.34
C PRO A 328 -10.23 11.48 49.48
N GLY A 329 -10.04 11.66 48.16
CA GLY A 329 -9.77 10.61 47.18
C GLY A 329 -8.37 10.78 46.54
N PRO A 330 -7.63 9.70 46.25
CA PRO A 330 -6.21 9.78 45.94
C PRO A 330 -5.98 9.82 44.42
N ALA A 331 -6.00 10.98 43.78
CA ALA A 331 -5.43 11.10 42.41
C ALA A 331 -4.96 12.50 41.97
N LEU A 332 -5.42 13.60 42.59
CA LEU A 332 -5.10 14.97 42.11
C LEU A 332 -4.19 15.79 43.04
N ALA A 333 -3.55 15.16 44.03
CA ALA A 333 -2.82 15.84 45.11
C ALA A 333 -1.40 16.35 44.77
N GLN A 334 -1.07 16.64 43.50
CA GLN A 334 0.28 17.11 43.12
C GLN A 334 0.31 18.44 42.33
N ALA A 335 -0.65 19.33 42.54
CA ALA A 335 -0.58 20.70 42.00
C ALA A 335 -0.58 21.76 43.13
N SER A 336 0.60 22.36 43.31
CA SER A 336 0.93 23.62 44.03
C SER A 336 0.48 23.82 45.50
N PRO A 337 1.44 23.86 46.46
CA PRO A 337 1.17 24.25 47.83
C PRO A 337 1.28 25.78 47.97
N GLU A 338 0.34 26.57 47.44
CA GLU A 338 0.20 28.01 47.75
C GLU A 338 -1.02 28.63 47.02
N ALA A 339 -2.22 28.33 47.50
CA ALA A 339 -3.41 29.10 47.13
C ALA A 339 -4.35 29.22 48.35
N HIS A 340 -4.56 30.46 48.79
CA HIS A 340 -5.46 30.81 49.88
C HIS A 340 -6.91 30.52 49.45
N VAL A 341 -7.56 29.51 50.05
CA VAL A 341 -8.96 29.13 49.75
C VAL A 341 -9.90 29.99 50.60
N PRO A 342 -10.81 30.79 50.01
CA PRO A 342 -11.83 31.51 50.78
C PRO A 342 -12.81 30.53 51.43
N HIS A 343 -13.20 30.82 52.68
CA HIS A 343 -14.21 30.10 53.43
C HIS A 343 -15.60 30.12 52.73
N GLU A 344 -16.34 29.01 52.89
CA GLU A 344 -17.69 28.70 52.39
C GLU A 344 -17.80 28.12 50.97
N THR A 345 -17.37 26.87 50.82
CA THR A 345 -17.85 25.99 49.73
C THR A 345 -18.36 24.69 50.34
N THR A 346 -19.64 24.41 50.18
CA THR A 346 -20.24 23.11 50.53
C THR A 346 -19.53 22.01 49.73
N PRO A 347 -19.04 20.93 50.36
CA PRO A 347 -18.43 19.82 49.65
C PRO A 347 -19.45 19.19 48.69
N LEU A 348 -19.01 18.83 47.49
CA LEU A 348 -19.86 18.10 46.56
C LEU A 348 -20.10 16.68 47.07
N PRO A 349 -21.30 16.11 46.87
CA PRO A 349 -21.54 14.68 47.04
C PRO A 349 -20.50 13.86 46.25
N GLU A 350 -19.99 12.77 46.85
CA GLU A 350 -18.92 11.95 46.26
C GLU A 350 -19.30 11.38 44.89
N ASP A 351 -20.57 11.02 44.69
CA ASP A 351 -21.10 10.52 43.42
C ASP A 351 -21.04 11.58 42.32
N VAL A 352 -21.43 12.83 42.63
CA VAL A 352 -21.39 13.96 41.70
C VAL A 352 -19.95 14.38 41.39
N ALA A 353 -19.09 14.41 42.40
CA ALA A 353 -17.67 14.68 42.21
C ALA A 353 -17.00 13.61 41.33
N GLY A 354 -17.31 12.34 41.53
CA GLY A 354 -16.82 11.23 40.72
C GLY A 354 -17.29 11.30 39.26
N GLU A 355 -18.56 11.64 39.01
CA GLU A 355 -19.10 11.82 37.65
C GLU A 355 -18.42 12.97 36.90
N LEU A 356 -18.23 14.11 37.58
CA LEU A 356 -17.49 15.26 37.03
C LEU A 356 -16.03 14.91 36.74
N LEU A 357 -15.34 14.29 37.69
CA LEU A 357 -13.95 13.85 37.50
C LEU A 357 -13.82 12.92 36.30
N ALA A 358 -14.68 11.91 36.19
CA ALA A 358 -14.67 10.97 35.07
C ALA A 358 -14.89 11.65 33.72
N GLU A 359 -15.80 12.63 33.64
CA GLU A 359 -16.00 13.39 32.40
C GLU A 359 -14.82 14.30 32.06
N LEU A 360 -14.25 15.00 33.04
CA LEU A 360 -13.10 15.88 32.84
C LEU A 360 -11.84 15.09 32.44
N ASP A 361 -11.55 13.99 33.13
CA ASP A 361 -10.46 13.07 32.79
C ASP A 361 -10.69 12.47 31.41
N GLY A 362 -11.92 12.05 31.09
CA GLY A 362 -12.26 11.55 29.77
C GLY A 362 -12.13 12.60 28.65
N VAL A 363 -12.25 13.89 28.94
CA VAL A 363 -11.92 14.96 27.98
C VAL A 363 -10.41 15.11 27.86
N LEU A 364 -9.68 15.17 28.98
CA LEU A 364 -8.22 15.32 29.02
C LEU A 364 -7.48 14.18 28.32
N GLU A 365 -7.89 12.94 28.55
CA GLU A 365 -7.31 11.76 27.91
C GLU A 365 -7.45 11.82 26.38
N ARG A 366 -8.59 12.32 25.88
CA ARG A 366 -8.86 12.41 24.43
C ARG A 366 -8.25 13.63 23.75
N VAL A 367 -8.00 14.71 24.50
CA VAL A 367 -7.28 15.89 23.99
C VAL A 367 -5.77 15.76 24.13
N ASP A 368 -5.28 14.72 24.81
CA ASP A 368 -3.86 14.49 24.94
C ASP A 368 -3.24 14.25 23.54
N VAL A 369 -2.15 14.95 23.29
CA VAL A 369 -1.39 14.85 22.04
C VAL A 369 -0.42 13.66 22.14
N ALA A 370 -0.07 13.24 23.36
CA ALA A 370 0.73 12.05 23.58
C ALA A 370 -0.07 10.79 23.23
N ARG A 371 0.31 10.11 22.15
CA ARG A 371 -0.27 8.81 21.76
C ARG A 371 0.27 7.71 22.67
N THR A 372 -0.44 7.40 23.75
CA THR A 372 -0.08 6.32 24.68
C THR A 372 -0.47 4.93 24.16
N ASP A 373 -1.34 4.87 23.15
CA ASP A 373 -1.87 3.67 22.50
C ASP A 373 -0.94 3.08 21.44
N GLN A 374 0.09 3.82 21.02
CA GLN A 374 1.04 3.42 19.97
C GLN A 374 2.46 3.33 20.51
N ALA A 375 3.24 2.41 19.93
CA ALA A 375 4.63 2.21 20.32
C ALA A 375 5.51 3.41 19.94
N LEU A 376 5.25 3.98 18.77
CA LEU A 376 5.95 5.15 18.24
C LEU A 376 5.01 6.36 18.23
N THR A 377 5.56 7.53 18.57
CA THR A 377 4.82 8.79 18.52
C THR A 377 4.41 9.15 17.09
N ILE A 378 5.32 8.97 16.14
CA ILE A 378 5.07 9.20 14.72
C ILE A 378 5.36 7.92 13.92
N ASN A 379 4.63 7.74 12.82
CA ASN A 379 4.81 6.62 11.90
C ASN A 379 5.20 7.17 10.53
N PRO A 380 6.51 7.25 10.20
CA PRO A 380 7.01 7.75 8.93
C PRO A 380 6.44 7.02 7.70
N LEU A 381 6.53 5.68 7.69
CA LEU A 381 5.86 4.82 6.73
C LEU A 381 4.38 4.67 7.12
N ASP A 382 3.49 4.59 6.13
CA ASP A 382 2.04 4.57 6.38
C ASP A 382 1.59 3.27 7.07
N THR A 383 0.98 3.35 8.25
CA THR A 383 0.52 2.18 9.02
C THR A 383 -0.99 1.92 8.97
N THR A 384 -1.71 2.65 8.14
CA THR A 384 -3.18 2.67 8.19
C THR A 384 -3.87 1.66 7.26
N THR A 385 -3.11 1.03 6.37
CA THR A 385 -3.59 -0.01 5.43
C THR A 385 -2.55 -1.12 5.35
N ILE A 386 -2.95 -2.28 4.83
CA ILE A 386 -2.09 -3.44 4.58
C ILE A 386 -1.18 -3.23 3.35
N THR A 387 -1.46 -2.20 2.54
CA THR A 387 -0.63 -1.80 1.40
C THR A 387 0.01 -0.46 1.74
N GLU A 388 0.86 -0.47 2.77
CA GLU A 388 1.55 0.70 3.31
C GLU A 388 2.39 1.42 2.25
N ASP A 389 2.92 0.66 1.30
CA ASP A 389 3.88 1.08 0.31
C ASP A 389 3.26 2.04 -0.71
N MET A 390 2.16 1.63 -1.35
CA MET A 390 1.41 2.48 -2.27
C MET A 390 0.82 3.70 -1.54
N ALA A 391 0.32 3.52 -0.32
CA ALA A 391 -0.22 4.62 0.48
C ALA A 391 0.86 5.65 0.84
N THR A 392 2.05 5.19 1.25
CA THR A 392 3.21 6.04 1.52
C THR A 392 3.59 6.84 0.29
N ALA A 393 3.72 6.19 -0.87
CA ALA A 393 4.03 6.89 -2.12
C ALA A 393 2.99 7.95 -2.48
N MET A 394 1.70 7.62 -2.39
CA MET A 394 0.61 8.55 -2.72
C MET A 394 0.63 9.78 -1.80
N HIS A 395 0.87 9.58 -0.50
CA HIS A 395 0.93 10.69 0.44
C HIS A 395 2.21 11.53 0.31
N LEU A 396 3.35 10.93 -0.05
CA LEU A 396 4.56 11.68 -0.40
C LEU A 396 4.33 12.57 -1.64
N HIS A 397 3.73 12.03 -2.70
CA HIS A 397 3.35 12.81 -3.88
C HIS A 397 2.36 13.93 -3.55
N ALA A 398 1.42 13.68 -2.65
CA ALA A 398 0.47 14.69 -2.17
C ALA A 398 1.16 15.83 -1.39
N MET A 399 2.32 15.56 -0.81
CA MET A 399 3.16 16.57 -0.15
C MET A 399 4.09 17.32 -1.12
N GLY A 400 4.07 16.98 -2.41
CA GLY A 400 4.89 17.63 -3.44
C GLY A 400 6.20 16.91 -3.76
N TRP A 401 6.54 15.83 -3.04
CA TRP A 401 7.71 15.02 -3.36
C TRP A 401 7.55 14.31 -4.70
N THR A 402 8.66 14.10 -5.40
CA THR A 402 8.72 13.35 -6.65
C THR A 402 9.24 11.93 -6.42
N SER A 403 9.07 11.08 -7.44
CA SER A 403 9.63 9.74 -7.44
C SER A 403 10.22 9.37 -8.78
N VAL A 404 11.07 8.34 -8.76
CA VAL A 404 11.76 7.83 -9.94
C VAL A 404 11.52 6.34 -10.08
N TYR A 405 11.19 5.91 -11.30
CA TYR A 405 11.26 4.49 -11.67
C TYR A 405 12.52 4.20 -12.49
N HIS A 406 13.44 3.43 -11.92
CA HIS A 406 14.66 2.98 -12.60
C HIS A 406 14.48 1.55 -13.13
N ARG A 407 14.19 1.41 -14.43
CA ARG A 407 13.94 0.10 -15.07
C ARG A 407 15.23 -0.67 -15.37
N GLU A 408 15.88 -1.13 -14.32
CA GLU A 408 16.98 -2.08 -14.35
C GLU A 408 16.73 -3.13 -13.28
N VAL A 409 16.85 -4.41 -13.63
CA VAL A 409 16.77 -5.49 -12.63
C VAL A 409 18.09 -5.47 -11.88
N LEU A 410 18.05 -5.10 -10.60
CA LEU A 410 19.22 -4.99 -9.73
C LEU A 410 19.07 -5.81 -8.45
N VAL A 411 17.94 -6.49 -8.29
CA VAL A 411 17.60 -7.29 -7.11
C VAL A 411 16.78 -8.48 -7.59
N HIS A 412 17.15 -9.67 -7.12
CA HIS A 412 16.59 -10.95 -7.55
C HIS A 412 15.87 -11.64 -6.40
N GLY A 413 14.58 -11.85 -6.58
CA GLY A 413 13.65 -12.30 -5.55
C GLY A 413 13.14 -13.73 -5.70
N LEU A 414 12.46 -14.23 -4.66
CA LEU A 414 11.66 -15.46 -4.72
C LEU A 414 10.16 -15.18 -4.91
N ALA A 415 9.56 -15.88 -5.85
CA ALA A 415 8.12 -15.93 -6.08
C ALA A 415 7.49 -17.11 -5.33
N PRO A 416 6.19 -17.02 -4.94
CA PRO A 416 5.41 -18.18 -4.53
C PRO A 416 5.47 -19.33 -5.53
N GLU A 417 5.62 -20.55 -5.03
CA GLU A 417 5.76 -21.75 -5.87
C GLU A 417 4.45 -22.53 -6.07
N ASP A 418 3.40 -22.19 -5.32
CA ASP A 418 2.09 -22.82 -5.40
C ASP A 418 0.96 -21.79 -5.58
N VAL A 419 -0.16 -22.25 -6.15
CA VAL A 419 -1.31 -21.40 -6.46
C VAL A 419 -1.99 -20.82 -5.22
N GLY A 420 -2.01 -21.54 -4.09
CA GLY A 420 -2.67 -21.08 -2.87
C GLY A 420 -1.94 -19.88 -2.27
N THR A 421 -0.63 -19.99 -2.18
CA THR A 421 0.29 -18.95 -1.71
C THR A 421 0.25 -17.72 -2.64
N ALA A 422 0.30 -17.93 -3.96
CA ALA A 422 0.22 -16.85 -4.94
C ALA A 422 -1.13 -16.09 -4.89
N LEU A 423 -2.26 -16.81 -4.78
CA LEU A 423 -3.58 -16.19 -4.67
C LEU A 423 -3.75 -15.41 -3.36
N SER A 424 -3.22 -15.95 -2.26
CA SER A 424 -3.25 -15.27 -0.95
C SER A 424 -2.47 -13.96 -0.97
N GLN A 425 -1.30 -13.96 -1.64
CA GLN A 425 -0.50 -12.75 -1.82
C GLN A 425 -1.25 -11.69 -2.65
N ARG A 426 -1.83 -12.08 -3.79
CA ARG A 426 -2.61 -11.15 -4.64
C ARG A 426 -3.86 -10.62 -3.97
N LEU A 427 -4.56 -11.48 -3.21
CA LEU A 427 -5.72 -11.08 -2.43
C LEU A 427 -5.34 -9.97 -1.44
N ARG A 428 -4.20 -10.10 -0.77
CA ARG A 428 -3.71 -9.09 0.19
C ARG A 428 -3.42 -7.76 -0.51
N TRP A 429 -2.64 -7.77 -1.59
CA TRP A 429 -2.30 -6.56 -2.34
C TRP A 429 -3.54 -5.84 -2.87
N ALA A 430 -4.49 -6.58 -3.43
CA ALA A 430 -5.73 -6.00 -3.92
C ALA A 430 -6.62 -5.50 -2.78
N THR A 431 -6.71 -6.24 -1.66
CA THR A 431 -7.52 -5.82 -0.51
C THR A 431 -6.99 -4.51 0.07
N GLY A 432 -5.68 -4.41 0.33
CA GLY A 432 -5.08 -3.19 0.85
C GLY A 432 -5.18 -2.02 -0.14
N SER A 433 -4.99 -2.26 -1.44
CA SER A 433 -5.23 -1.24 -2.47
C SER A 433 -6.67 -0.73 -2.47
N MET A 434 -7.65 -1.63 -2.32
CA MET A 434 -9.07 -1.24 -2.24
C MET A 434 -9.41 -0.54 -0.92
N GLN A 435 -8.73 -0.86 0.19
CA GLN A 435 -8.84 -0.08 1.43
C GLN A 435 -8.39 1.37 1.21
N VAL A 436 -7.26 1.59 0.54
CA VAL A 436 -6.79 2.95 0.20
C VAL A 436 -7.81 3.66 -0.70
N PHE A 437 -8.34 2.96 -1.71
CA PHE A 437 -9.37 3.50 -2.59
C PHE A 437 -10.63 3.97 -1.83
N PHE A 438 -11.18 3.14 -0.95
CA PHE A 438 -12.40 3.49 -0.22
C PHE A 438 -12.17 4.49 0.91
N ARG A 439 -10.99 4.48 1.54
CA ARG A 439 -10.68 5.35 2.67
C ARG A 439 -10.22 6.73 2.23
N ASP A 440 -9.21 6.79 1.37
CA ASP A 440 -8.56 8.05 1.00
C ASP A 440 -9.12 8.60 -0.32
N ASN A 441 -9.50 7.70 -1.23
CA ASN A 441 -9.89 7.98 -2.62
C ASN A 441 -8.91 8.92 -3.34
N PRO A 442 -8.10 8.44 -4.28
CA PRO A 442 -7.06 9.26 -4.91
C PRO A 442 -7.61 10.51 -5.60
N LEU A 443 -8.89 10.51 -6.02
CA LEU A 443 -9.53 11.69 -6.61
C LEU A 443 -9.80 12.82 -5.62
N LEU A 444 -9.74 12.56 -4.30
CA LEU A 444 -10.08 13.51 -3.24
C LEU A 444 -8.87 13.94 -2.40
N VAL A 445 -7.76 13.19 -2.42
CA VAL A 445 -6.51 13.53 -1.73
C VAL A 445 -5.99 14.89 -2.22
N ARG A 446 -5.81 15.86 -1.31
CA ARG A 446 -5.29 17.20 -1.67
C ARG A 446 -3.79 17.14 -1.97
N GLY A 447 -3.30 18.04 -2.82
CA GLY A 447 -1.89 18.13 -3.21
C GLY A 447 -1.50 17.28 -4.43
N LEU A 448 -2.23 16.20 -4.72
CA LEU A 448 -2.02 15.44 -5.97
C LEU A 448 -2.48 16.23 -7.21
N SER A 449 -1.63 16.24 -8.23
CA SER A 449 -1.99 16.68 -9.59
C SER A 449 -3.06 15.78 -10.21
N LEU A 450 -3.83 16.30 -11.17
CA LEU A 450 -4.85 15.50 -11.87
C LEU A 450 -4.25 14.22 -12.50
N ALA A 451 -3.06 14.32 -13.07
CA ALA A 451 -2.37 13.18 -13.66
C ALA A 451 -2.06 12.10 -12.61
N GLN A 452 -1.48 12.48 -11.46
CA GLN A 452 -1.22 11.55 -10.36
C GLN A 452 -2.51 10.90 -9.85
N ARG A 453 -3.59 11.68 -9.67
CA ARG A 453 -4.90 11.15 -9.26
C ARG A 453 -5.38 10.04 -10.19
N LEU A 454 -5.31 10.26 -11.50
CA LEU A 454 -5.73 9.29 -12.50
C LEU A 454 -4.79 8.07 -12.54
N MET A 455 -3.49 8.24 -12.30
CA MET A 455 -2.55 7.12 -12.21
C MET A 455 -2.86 6.23 -11.01
N TYR A 456 -3.08 6.79 -9.83
CA TYR A 456 -3.49 6.01 -8.66
C TYR A 456 -4.87 5.37 -8.84
N LEU A 457 -5.82 6.14 -9.38
CA LEU A 457 -7.16 5.64 -9.68
C LEU A 457 -7.10 4.40 -10.57
N GLY A 458 -6.39 4.45 -11.71
CA GLY A 458 -6.30 3.31 -12.63
C GLY A 458 -5.66 2.07 -12.02
N THR A 459 -4.70 2.20 -11.10
CA THR A 459 -4.20 1.03 -10.36
C THR A 459 -5.30 0.43 -9.47
N MET A 460 -5.98 1.28 -8.70
CA MET A 460 -6.98 0.83 -7.72
C MET A 460 -8.24 0.28 -8.39
N THR A 461 -8.76 0.94 -9.43
CA THR A 461 -9.98 0.51 -10.13
C THR A 461 -9.77 -0.71 -11.00
N SER A 462 -8.52 -1.09 -11.32
CA SER A 462 -8.24 -2.32 -12.07
C SER A 462 -8.75 -3.58 -11.37
N TYR A 463 -8.90 -3.56 -10.03
CA TYR A 463 -9.48 -4.67 -9.26
C TYR A 463 -11.01 -4.77 -9.39
N LEU A 464 -11.68 -3.74 -9.90
CA LEU A 464 -13.11 -3.83 -10.22
C LEU A 464 -13.39 -4.68 -11.47
N SER A 465 -12.35 -5.00 -12.26
CA SER A 465 -12.45 -5.83 -13.45
C SER A 465 -12.98 -7.23 -13.16
N GLY A 466 -12.86 -7.73 -11.92
CA GLY A 466 -13.47 -8.99 -11.52
C GLY A 466 -14.99 -9.01 -11.69
N PHE A 467 -15.68 -7.89 -11.40
CA PHE A 467 -17.13 -7.79 -11.61
C PHE A 467 -17.49 -7.78 -13.10
N ALA A 468 -16.72 -7.03 -13.92
CA ALA A 468 -16.92 -7.01 -15.37
C ALA A 468 -16.68 -8.40 -15.99
N ALA A 469 -15.63 -9.11 -15.58
CA ALA A 469 -15.34 -10.47 -16.03
C ALA A 469 -16.49 -11.43 -15.70
N LEU A 470 -17.06 -11.35 -14.51
CA LEU A 470 -18.22 -12.17 -14.13
C LEU A 470 -19.43 -11.91 -15.04
N VAL A 471 -19.69 -10.65 -15.40
CA VAL A 471 -20.76 -10.28 -16.33
C VAL A 471 -20.48 -10.85 -17.73
N TYR A 472 -19.25 -10.73 -18.22
CA TYR A 472 -18.86 -11.29 -19.52
C TYR A 472 -18.97 -12.81 -19.57
N LEU A 473 -18.66 -13.50 -18.47
CA LEU A 473 -18.83 -14.95 -18.33
C LEU A 473 -20.30 -15.37 -18.24
N ALA A 474 -21.16 -14.55 -17.63
CA ALA A 474 -22.58 -14.85 -17.47
C ALA A 474 -23.39 -14.63 -18.76
N ALA A 475 -23.06 -13.61 -19.55
CA ALA A 475 -23.78 -13.26 -20.78
C ALA A 475 -23.93 -14.42 -21.78
N PRO A 476 -22.87 -15.16 -22.19
CA PRO A 476 -23.00 -16.28 -23.10
C PRO A 476 -23.77 -17.45 -22.49
N VAL A 477 -23.62 -17.70 -21.18
CA VAL A 477 -24.37 -18.75 -20.47
C VAL A 477 -25.87 -18.49 -20.55
N LEU A 478 -26.30 -17.26 -20.23
CA LEU A 478 -27.71 -16.88 -20.25
C LEU A 478 -28.29 -16.93 -21.66
N PHE A 479 -27.55 -16.48 -22.67
CA PHE A 479 -28.00 -16.57 -24.05
C PHE A 479 -28.17 -18.03 -24.49
N LEU A 480 -27.15 -18.87 -24.31
CA LEU A 480 -27.18 -20.26 -24.80
C LEU A 480 -28.25 -21.09 -24.09
N THR A 481 -28.49 -20.85 -22.80
CA THR A 481 -29.46 -21.60 -21.99
C THR A 481 -30.88 -21.06 -22.08
N LEU A 482 -31.08 -19.74 -21.97
CA LEU A 482 -32.41 -19.13 -21.90
C LEU A 482 -32.86 -18.54 -23.25
N GLY A 483 -31.92 -18.27 -24.17
CA GLY A 483 -32.22 -17.65 -25.47
C GLY A 483 -32.47 -16.14 -25.38
N VAL A 484 -32.23 -15.56 -24.20
CA VAL A 484 -32.37 -14.12 -23.97
C VAL A 484 -31.12 -13.43 -24.50
N PHE A 485 -31.26 -12.62 -25.54
CA PHE A 485 -30.16 -11.87 -26.13
C PHE A 485 -30.08 -10.49 -25.48
N PRO A 486 -28.91 -10.06 -24.95
CA PRO A 486 -28.81 -8.85 -24.14
C PRO A 486 -28.73 -7.55 -24.97
N LEU A 487 -28.95 -7.62 -26.29
CA LEU A 487 -28.84 -6.47 -27.17
C LEU A 487 -29.76 -6.55 -28.39
N HIS A 488 -30.35 -5.43 -28.78
CA HIS A 488 -31.15 -5.29 -30.01
C HIS A 488 -30.27 -4.72 -31.13
N ALA A 489 -29.50 -5.58 -31.81
CA ALA A 489 -28.72 -5.17 -32.97
C ALA A 489 -28.54 -6.33 -33.94
N ASP A 490 -28.44 -5.98 -35.22
CA ASP A 490 -27.94 -6.90 -36.24
C ASP A 490 -26.49 -7.32 -35.90
N PRO A 491 -26.15 -8.63 -35.96
CA PRO A 491 -24.80 -9.10 -35.65
C PRO A 491 -23.69 -8.44 -36.47
N ALA A 492 -23.90 -8.20 -37.77
CA ALA A 492 -22.88 -7.57 -38.60
C ALA A 492 -22.66 -6.10 -38.19
N LEU A 493 -23.74 -5.38 -37.88
CA LEU A 493 -23.66 -4.01 -37.37
C LEU A 493 -22.95 -3.96 -36.01
N PHE A 494 -23.18 -4.94 -35.14
CA PHE A 494 -22.45 -5.06 -33.87
C PHE A 494 -20.95 -5.19 -34.10
N PHE A 495 -20.48 -6.10 -34.96
CA PHE A 495 -19.05 -6.26 -35.23
C PHE A 495 -18.43 -5.06 -35.92
N LEU A 496 -19.18 -4.35 -36.76
CA LEU A 496 -18.70 -3.13 -37.40
C LEU A 496 -18.32 -2.06 -36.37
N HIS A 497 -19.07 -1.96 -35.26
CA HIS A 497 -18.77 -1.03 -34.17
C HIS A 497 -17.75 -1.61 -33.17
N PHE A 498 -17.86 -2.90 -32.85
CA PHE A 498 -17.04 -3.54 -31.83
C PHE A 498 -15.60 -3.85 -32.28
N LEU A 499 -15.41 -4.43 -33.47
CA LEU A 499 -14.09 -4.90 -33.92
C LEU A 499 -13.04 -3.79 -34.00
N PRO A 500 -13.33 -2.59 -34.55
CA PRO A 500 -12.34 -1.53 -34.59
C PRO A 500 -11.85 -1.14 -33.20
N PHE A 501 -12.76 -1.06 -32.22
CA PHE A 501 -12.42 -0.79 -30.82
C PHE A 501 -11.57 -1.92 -30.24
N PHE A 502 -12.03 -3.18 -30.36
CA PHE A 502 -11.33 -4.33 -29.81
C PHE A 502 -9.91 -4.48 -30.40
N VAL A 503 -9.78 -4.40 -31.72
CA VAL A 503 -8.49 -4.51 -32.42
C VAL A 503 -7.57 -3.35 -32.02
N ALA A 504 -8.08 -2.13 -31.92
CA ALA A 504 -7.28 -0.98 -31.47
C ALA A 504 -6.76 -1.17 -30.03
N CYS A 505 -7.58 -1.70 -29.12
CA CYS A 505 -7.15 -2.05 -27.77
C CYS A 505 -6.05 -3.13 -27.76
N GLN A 506 -6.21 -4.19 -28.56
CA GLN A 506 -5.20 -5.24 -28.66
C GLN A 506 -3.88 -4.69 -29.24
N LEU A 507 -3.95 -3.89 -30.31
CA LEU A 507 -2.76 -3.28 -30.91
C LEU A 507 -2.07 -2.32 -29.94
N LEU A 508 -2.83 -1.47 -29.25
CA LEU A 508 -2.30 -0.57 -28.23
C LEU A 508 -1.54 -1.37 -27.17
N PHE A 509 -2.16 -2.40 -26.61
CA PHE A 509 -1.58 -3.24 -25.56
C PHE A 509 -0.30 -3.98 -26.02
N GLN A 510 -0.28 -4.52 -27.24
CA GLN A 510 0.89 -5.23 -27.77
C GLN A 510 2.05 -4.28 -28.08
N VAL A 511 1.77 -3.09 -28.64
CA VAL A 511 2.80 -2.10 -29.01
C VAL A 511 3.33 -1.37 -27.79
N SER A 512 2.49 -1.04 -26.80
CA SER A 512 2.95 -0.47 -25.52
C SER A 512 3.68 -1.52 -24.68
N GLY A 513 3.29 -2.78 -24.76
CA GLY A 513 3.88 -3.91 -24.05
C GLY A 513 5.18 -4.46 -24.65
N THR A 514 5.60 -4.02 -25.85
CA THR A 514 6.80 -4.57 -26.51
C THR A 514 8.03 -4.51 -25.61
N GLY A 515 8.67 -5.66 -25.42
CA GLY A 515 9.81 -5.86 -24.50
C GLY A 515 9.43 -6.46 -23.15
N SER A 516 8.14 -6.61 -22.84
CA SER A 516 7.66 -7.48 -21.76
C SER A 516 7.34 -8.87 -22.32
N ARG A 517 7.79 -9.92 -21.63
CA ARG A 517 7.39 -11.30 -21.85
C ARG A 517 6.03 -11.54 -21.18
N GLY A 518 5.28 -12.50 -21.70
CA GLY A 518 4.05 -12.95 -21.04
C GLY A 518 2.87 -11.98 -21.10
N LEU A 519 2.78 -11.05 -22.07
CA LEU A 519 1.63 -10.15 -22.23
C LEU A 519 0.29 -10.90 -22.27
N TRP A 520 0.24 -12.01 -23.02
CA TRP A 520 -0.92 -12.90 -23.06
C TRP A 520 -1.25 -13.48 -21.68
N ARG A 521 -0.23 -13.98 -20.96
CA ARG A 521 -0.40 -14.52 -19.60
C ARG A 521 -0.96 -13.47 -18.65
N GLY A 522 -0.49 -12.22 -18.78
CA GLY A 522 -1.02 -11.07 -18.04
C GLY A 522 -2.52 -10.88 -18.28
N GLN A 523 -2.97 -10.84 -19.54
CA GLN A 523 -4.39 -10.73 -19.88
C GLN A 523 -5.23 -11.89 -19.33
N GLN A 524 -4.73 -13.13 -19.49
CA GLN A 524 -5.41 -14.30 -18.94
C GLN A 524 -5.57 -14.20 -17.42
N MET A 525 -4.51 -13.80 -16.70
CA MET A 525 -4.55 -13.68 -15.24
C MET A 525 -5.44 -12.53 -14.77
N SER A 526 -5.38 -11.37 -15.42
CA SER A 526 -6.28 -10.25 -15.10
C SER A 526 -7.75 -10.67 -15.15
N PHE A 527 -8.13 -11.50 -16.13
CA PHE A 527 -9.50 -12.01 -16.28
C PHE A 527 -9.80 -13.21 -15.36
N ALA A 528 -8.93 -14.22 -15.30
CA ALA A 528 -9.17 -15.46 -14.57
C ALA A 528 -9.15 -15.29 -13.03
N LEU A 529 -8.59 -14.19 -12.53
CA LEU A 529 -8.57 -13.84 -11.11
C LEU A 529 -9.83 -13.10 -10.64
N PHE A 530 -10.91 -13.08 -11.45
CA PHE A 530 -12.17 -12.43 -11.07
C PHE A 530 -12.68 -12.74 -9.66
N PRO A 531 -12.59 -13.99 -9.11
CA PRO A 531 -13.06 -14.25 -7.75
C PRO A 531 -12.18 -13.57 -6.70
N THR A 532 -10.87 -13.54 -6.93
CA THR A 532 -9.89 -12.88 -6.05
C THR A 532 -10.11 -11.38 -6.03
N TRP A 533 -10.36 -10.77 -7.19
CA TRP A 533 -10.63 -9.34 -7.32
C TRP A 533 -11.95 -8.91 -6.67
N ILE A 534 -13.01 -9.70 -6.85
CA ILE A 534 -14.29 -9.47 -6.16
C ILE A 534 -14.11 -9.60 -4.65
N ALA A 535 -13.47 -10.67 -4.17
CA ALA A 535 -13.23 -10.91 -2.75
C ALA A 535 -12.37 -9.80 -2.11
N ALA A 536 -11.34 -9.33 -2.81
CA ALA A 536 -10.50 -8.22 -2.38
C ALA A 536 -11.29 -6.92 -2.25
N THR A 537 -12.11 -6.60 -3.26
CA THR A 537 -12.93 -5.38 -3.27
C THR A 537 -13.94 -5.38 -2.12
N LEU A 538 -14.66 -6.48 -1.92
CA LEU A 538 -15.65 -6.59 -0.83
C LEU A 538 -14.97 -6.56 0.54
N SER A 539 -13.82 -7.23 0.70
CA SER A 539 -13.04 -7.20 1.93
C SER A 539 -12.56 -5.77 2.25
N GLY A 540 -12.00 -5.07 1.26
CA GLY A 540 -11.54 -3.68 1.40
C GLY A 540 -12.68 -2.72 1.77
N ALA A 541 -13.83 -2.85 1.10
CA ALA A 541 -15.02 -2.07 1.43
C ALA A 541 -15.51 -2.36 2.86
N SER A 542 -15.56 -3.63 3.26
CA SER A 542 -16.00 -4.03 4.60
C SER A 542 -15.07 -3.51 5.70
N ALA A 543 -13.77 -3.45 5.44
CA ALA A 543 -12.80 -2.92 6.39
C ALA A 543 -13.00 -1.43 6.64
N VAL A 544 -13.26 -0.66 5.58
CA VAL A 544 -13.41 0.80 5.67
C VAL A 544 -14.79 1.20 6.17
N PHE A 545 -15.86 0.62 5.62
CA PHE A 545 -17.23 1.05 5.93
C PHE A 545 -17.86 0.34 7.13
N LEU A 546 -17.42 -0.88 7.45
CA LEU A 546 -17.96 -1.68 8.56
C LEU A 546 -16.96 -1.90 9.70
N GLY A 547 -15.75 -1.33 9.61
CA GLY A 547 -14.71 -1.48 10.63
C GLY A 547 -14.23 -2.91 10.87
N ARG A 548 -14.43 -3.82 9.90
CA ARG A 548 -14.02 -5.23 10.06
C ARG A 548 -12.50 -5.37 9.91
N HIS A 549 -11.89 -6.11 10.83
CA HIS A 549 -10.48 -6.46 10.71
C HIS A 549 -10.26 -7.41 9.53
N VAL A 550 -9.38 -7.02 8.61
CA VAL A 550 -8.90 -7.90 7.56
C VAL A 550 -7.84 -8.80 8.17
N ALA A 551 -8.08 -10.11 8.16
CA ALA A 551 -7.11 -11.08 8.66
C ALA A 551 -5.81 -10.99 7.85
N PHE A 552 -4.71 -10.65 8.52
CA PHE A 552 -3.37 -10.66 7.94
C PHE A 552 -2.75 -12.03 8.17
N SER A 553 -2.57 -12.80 7.09
CA SER A 553 -1.83 -14.07 7.13
C SER A 553 -0.50 -13.89 6.39
N VAL A 554 0.59 -14.17 7.09
CA VAL A 554 1.95 -14.16 6.52
C VAL A 554 2.04 -15.27 5.48
N THR A 555 2.61 -14.93 4.33
CA THR A 555 2.78 -15.89 3.24
C THR A 555 3.92 -16.83 3.56
N SER A 556 3.68 -18.14 3.48
CA SER A 556 4.75 -19.13 3.56
C SER A 556 5.75 -18.89 2.43
N LYS A 557 7.03 -18.70 2.79
CA LYS A 557 8.14 -18.62 1.82
C LYS A 557 8.75 -19.98 1.51
N THR A 558 8.32 -21.03 2.22
CA THR A 558 8.64 -22.42 1.93
C THR A 558 7.52 -23.07 1.13
N LYS A 559 7.92 -23.93 0.18
CA LYS A 559 7.00 -24.75 -0.62
C LYS A 559 6.11 -25.57 0.30
N GLN A 560 4.82 -25.32 0.28
CA GLN A 560 3.86 -26.23 0.89
C GLN A 560 3.71 -27.44 -0.06
N ALA A 561 3.91 -28.65 0.46
CA ALA A 561 3.75 -29.90 -0.27
C ALA A 561 2.28 -30.16 -0.64
N THR A 562 1.74 -29.30 -1.49
CA THR A 562 0.38 -29.38 -1.98
C THR A 562 0.49 -29.83 -3.43
N GLY A 563 -0.15 -30.95 -3.78
CA GLY A 563 -0.24 -31.42 -5.16
C GLY A 563 -1.03 -30.42 -6.02
N ALA A 564 -1.84 -30.91 -6.96
CA ALA A 564 -2.64 -30.00 -7.77
C ALA A 564 -3.62 -29.15 -6.92
N GLY A 565 -3.53 -27.83 -7.03
CA GLY A 565 -4.24 -26.85 -6.20
C GLY A 565 -5.66 -26.51 -6.68
N TYR A 566 -6.39 -27.43 -7.32
CA TYR A 566 -7.70 -27.16 -7.93
C TYR A 566 -8.73 -26.58 -6.96
N ARG A 567 -8.65 -26.93 -5.67
CA ARG A 567 -9.51 -26.37 -4.62
C ARG A 567 -9.45 -24.84 -4.55
N HIS A 568 -8.29 -24.24 -4.84
CA HIS A 568 -8.08 -22.80 -4.79
C HIS A 568 -8.65 -22.07 -6.01
N VAL A 569 -8.93 -22.78 -7.09
CA VAL A 569 -9.51 -22.24 -8.33
C VAL A 569 -10.90 -22.84 -8.62
N LEU A 570 -11.58 -23.34 -7.59
CA LEU A 570 -12.89 -23.96 -7.74
C LEU A 570 -13.92 -23.05 -8.45
N PRO A 571 -14.03 -21.74 -8.16
CA PRO A 571 -14.94 -20.86 -8.89
C PRO A 571 -14.66 -20.84 -10.40
N GLN A 572 -13.39 -20.82 -10.81
CA GLN A 572 -12.99 -20.84 -12.21
C GLN A 572 -13.33 -22.19 -12.87
N VAL A 573 -13.11 -23.30 -12.16
CA VAL A 573 -13.48 -24.65 -12.63
C VAL A 573 -14.99 -24.76 -12.81
N VAL A 574 -15.78 -24.29 -11.84
CA VAL A 574 -17.25 -24.30 -11.92
C VAL A 574 -17.72 -23.49 -13.13
N VAL A 575 -17.22 -22.27 -13.31
CA VAL A 575 -17.60 -21.45 -14.48
C VAL A 575 -17.20 -22.12 -15.80
N THR A 576 -16.01 -22.74 -15.85
CA THR A 576 -15.58 -23.52 -17.02
C THR A 576 -16.57 -24.63 -17.36
N VAL A 577 -17.02 -25.40 -16.36
CA VAL A 577 -18.01 -26.46 -16.55
C VAL A 577 -19.37 -25.88 -16.98
N VAL A 578 -19.82 -24.80 -16.35
CA VAL A 578 -21.08 -24.13 -16.71
C VAL A 578 -21.05 -23.64 -18.17
N LEU A 579 -19.96 -23.05 -18.62
CA LEU A 579 -19.79 -22.62 -20.02
C LEU A 579 -19.85 -23.79 -21.00
N LEU A 580 -19.22 -24.93 -20.67
CA LEU A 580 -19.26 -26.13 -21.50
C LEU A 580 -20.66 -26.74 -21.57
N VAL A 581 -21.36 -26.81 -20.43
CA VAL A 581 -22.75 -27.30 -20.38
C VAL A 581 -23.67 -26.35 -21.15
N ALA A 582 -23.54 -25.03 -20.96
CA ALA A 582 -24.29 -24.04 -21.70
C ALA A 582 -24.04 -24.13 -23.21
N SER A 583 -22.80 -24.38 -23.63
CA SER A 583 -22.45 -24.62 -25.03
C SER A 583 -23.19 -25.82 -25.61
N ALA A 584 -23.22 -26.94 -24.88
CA ALA A 584 -23.95 -28.13 -25.30
C ALA A 584 -25.47 -27.87 -25.41
N VAL A 585 -26.06 -27.17 -24.43
CA VAL A 585 -27.47 -26.77 -24.44
C VAL A 585 -27.77 -25.85 -25.63
N GLY A 586 -26.94 -24.84 -25.87
CA GLY A 586 -27.13 -23.92 -26.99
C GLY A 586 -27.05 -24.61 -28.35
N VAL A 587 -26.12 -25.55 -28.52
CA VAL A 587 -26.05 -26.40 -29.73
C VAL A 587 -27.30 -27.26 -29.86
N ALA A 588 -27.77 -27.89 -28.78
CA ALA A 588 -28.99 -28.71 -28.83
C ALA A 588 -30.23 -27.90 -29.22
N ARG A 589 -30.41 -26.70 -28.65
CA ARG A 589 -31.50 -25.77 -29.01
C ARG A 589 -31.42 -25.30 -30.46
N MET A 590 -30.22 -25.01 -30.95
CA MET A 590 -29.99 -24.69 -32.36
C MET A 590 -30.39 -25.85 -33.27
N LEU A 591 -29.99 -27.08 -32.94
CA LEU A 591 -30.34 -28.28 -33.72
C LEU A 591 -31.85 -28.59 -33.66
N ALA A 592 -32.51 -28.27 -32.56
CA ALA A 592 -33.97 -28.36 -32.41
C ALA A 592 -34.75 -27.25 -33.16
N GLY A 593 -34.05 -26.27 -33.75
CA GLY A 593 -34.68 -25.12 -34.42
C GLY A 593 -35.21 -24.04 -33.48
N GLU A 594 -34.88 -24.11 -32.18
CA GLU A 594 -35.32 -23.17 -31.15
C GLU A 594 -34.41 -21.93 -31.04
N ALA A 595 -33.21 -21.98 -31.64
CA ALA A 595 -32.22 -20.91 -31.58
C ALA A 595 -31.59 -20.62 -32.95
N SER A 596 -31.25 -19.35 -33.19
CA SER A 596 -30.60 -18.89 -34.41
C SER A 596 -29.18 -19.42 -34.53
N ALA A 597 -28.88 -20.16 -35.61
CA ALA A 597 -27.55 -20.74 -35.81
C ALA A 597 -26.41 -19.69 -35.87
N PRO A 598 -26.53 -18.57 -36.62
CA PRO A 598 -25.51 -17.52 -36.60
C PRO A 598 -25.22 -16.96 -35.20
N ALA A 599 -26.27 -16.71 -34.41
CA ALA A 599 -26.11 -16.18 -33.06
C ALA A 599 -25.47 -17.20 -32.12
N THR A 600 -25.89 -18.47 -32.20
CA THR A 600 -25.28 -19.56 -31.42
C THR A 600 -23.80 -19.75 -31.74
N PHE A 601 -23.42 -19.84 -33.02
CA PHE A 601 -22.01 -19.97 -33.39
C PHE A 601 -21.17 -18.79 -32.93
N LEU A 602 -21.73 -17.59 -33.00
CA LEU A 602 -21.06 -16.40 -32.52
C LEU A 602 -20.80 -16.46 -31.01
N THR A 603 -21.82 -16.81 -30.23
CA THR A 603 -21.67 -16.94 -28.78
C THR A 603 -20.71 -18.06 -28.41
N LEU A 604 -20.70 -19.19 -29.13
CA LEU A 604 -19.71 -20.25 -28.94
C LEU A 604 -18.27 -19.76 -29.21
N GLY A 605 -18.08 -18.86 -30.18
CA GLY A 605 -16.81 -18.18 -30.40
C GLY A 605 -16.36 -17.37 -29.18
N TRP A 606 -17.29 -16.64 -28.54
CA TRP A 606 -17.00 -15.93 -27.28
C TRP A 606 -16.68 -16.88 -26.13
N VAL A 607 -17.44 -17.97 -25.98
CA VAL A 607 -17.14 -19.00 -24.99
C VAL A 607 -15.74 -19.57 -25.21
N ALA A 608 -15.30 -19.77 -26.45
CA ALA A 608 -13.94 -20.23 -26.73
C ALA A 608 -12.87 -19.22 -26.24
N VAL A 609 -13.11 -17.92 -26.38
CA VAL A 609 -12.24 -16.87 -25.82
C VAL A 609 -12.24 -16.92 -24.29
N ASP A 610 -13.40 -17.03 -23.66
CA ASP A 610 -13.53 -17.14 -22.20
C ASP A 610 -12.78 -18.36 -21.65
N LEU A 611 -12.93 -19.52 -22.30
CA LEU A 611 -12.21 -20.75 -21.94
C LEU A 611 -10.70 -20.57 -22.14
N ALA A 612 -10.27 -19.88 -23.20
CA ALA A 612 -8.85 -19.57 -23.42
C ALA A 612 -8.29 -18.67 -22.30
N LEU A 613 -9.04 -17.67 -21.84
CA LEU A 613 -8.65 -16.81 -20.72
C LEU A 613 -8.62 -17.59 -19.39
N LEU A 614 -9.67 -18.36 -19.08
CA LEU A 614 -9.78 -19.18 -17.87
C LEU A 614 -8.76 -20.32 -17.80
N SER A 615 -8.22 -20.76 -18.94
CA SER A 615 -7.19 -21.82 -18.97
C SER A 615 -5.95 -21.50 -18.12
N ALA A 616 -5.66 -20.22 -17.88
CA ALA A 616 -4.60 -19.79 -16.98
C ALA A 616 -4.78 -20.26 -15.53
N ALA A 617 -6.01 -20.24 -15.00
CA ALA A 617 -6.30 -20.72 -13.65
C ALA A 617 -6.08 -22.25 -13.53
N LEU A 618 -6.46 -23.00 -14.56
CA LEU A 618 -6.23 -24.45 -14.61
C LEU A 618 -4.73 -24.79 -14.70
N ARG A 619 -3.98 -24.01 -15.49
CA ARG A 619 -2.51 -24.15 -15.56
C ARG A 619 -1.85 -23.80 -14.24
N ALA A 620 -2.29 -22.74 -13.57
CA ALA A 620 -1.82 -22.36 -12.24
C ALA A 620 -2.10 -23.47 -11.21
N ALA A 621 -3.28 -24.07 -11.23
CA ALA A 621 -3.65 -25.16 -10.33
C ALA A 621 -2.84 -26.45 -10.55
N ARG A 622 -2.32 -26.68 -11.76
CA ARG A 622 -1.45 -27.82 -12.09
C ARG A 622 0.03 -27.57 -11.76
N TYR A 623 0.40 -26.33 -11.48
CA TYR A 623 1.80 -25.98 -11.24
C TYR A 623 2.25 -26.51 -9.88
N THR A 624 3.36 -27.24 -9.86
CA THR A 624 3.91 -27.90 -8.66
C THR A 624 5.28 -27.33 -8.27
N GLY A 625 5.54 -26.09 -8.67
CA GLY A 625 6.79 -25.39 -8.44
C GLY A 625 7.82 -25.52 -9.57
N PRO A 626 8.97 -24.83 -9.43
CA PRO A 626 9.99 -24.71 -10.47
C PRO A 626 10.76 -26.01 -10.80
N GLY A 627 10.74 -26.99 -9.90
CA GLY A 627 11.56 -28.21 -9.99
C GLY A 627 13.05 -27.92 -9.79
N ASP A 628 13.91 -28.92 -10.04
CA ASP A 628 15.36 -28.84 -9.80
C ASP A 628 16.12 -27.98 -10.84
N SER A 629 15.41 -27.44 -11.83
CA SER A 629 15.99 -26.71 -12.96
C SER A 629 16.33 -25.25 -12.69
N VAL A 630 16.06 -24.75 -11.48
CA VAL A 630 16.27 -23.35 -11.13
C VAL A 630 17.59 -23.18 -10.39
N THR A 631 18.40 -22.24 -10.89
CA THR A 631 19.68 -21.87 -10.29
C THR A 631 19.50 -20.61 -9.44
N ASP A 632 19.87 -20.70 -8.17
CA ASP A 632 19.96 -19.55 -7.27
C ASP A 632 21.03 -18.57 -7.81
N PRO A 633 20.69 -17.30 -8.09
CA PRO A 633 21.64 -16.31 -8.59
C PRO A 633 22.63 -15.82 -7.52
N THR A 634 22.44 -16.19 -6.26
CA THR A 634 23.31 -15.80 -5.15
C THR A 634 24.75 -16.29 -5.39
N PRO A 635 25.78 -15.44 -5.24
CA PRO A 635 27.16 -15.87 -5.39
C PRO A 635 27.49 -17.07 -4.47
N PRO A 636 28.21 -18.10 -4.96
CA PRO A 636 28.55 -19.27 -4.14
C PRO A 636 29.30 -18.93 -2.85
N SER A 637 30.11 -17.87 -2.86
CA SER A 637 30.80 -17.34 -1.68
C SER A 637 29.82 -16.85 -0.61
N VAL A 638 28.77 -16.13 -1.02
CA VAL A 638 27.71 -15.63 -0.13
C VAL A 638 26.93 -16.79 0.46
N ALA A 639 26.54 -17.77 -0.36
CA ALA A 639 25.83 -18.95 0.10
C ALA A 639 26.66 -19.78 1.10
N LEU A 640 27.97 -19.93 0.86
CA LEU A 640 28.87 -20.63 1.76
C LEU A 640 29.01 -19.91 3.11
N LEU A 641 29.22 -18.59 3.09
CA LEU A 641 29.31 -17.77 4.31
C LEU A 641 28.02 -17.84 5.13
N ALA A 642 26.86 -17.76 4.49
CA ALA A 642 25.58 -17.91 5.17
C ALA A 642 25.45 -19.29 5.83
N ALA A 643 25.82 -20.36 5.11
CA ALA A 643 25.77 -21.72 5.64
C ALA A 643 26.74 -21.94 6.82
N GLN A 644 27.94 -21.37 6.74
CA GLN A 644 28.93 -21.40 7.84
C GLN A 644 28.39 -20.68 9.07
N ALA A 645 27.90 -19.45 8.91
CA ALA A 645 27.33 -18.68 10.02
C ALA A 645 26.18 -19.41 10.72
N VAL A 646 25.32 -20.11 9.97
CA VAL A 646 24.27 -20.97 10.53
C VAL A 646 24.85 -22.18 11.27
N GLY A 647 25.81 -22.88 10.67
CA GLY A 647 26.46 -24.04 11.29
C GLY A 647 27.12 -23.69 12.63
N ASP A 648 27.87 -22.60 12.66
CA ASP A 648 28.57 -22.12 13.85
C ASP A 648 27.58 -21.76 14.99
N VAL A 649 26.32 -21.40 14.68
CA VAL A 649 25.30 -21.12 15.71
C VAL A 649 24.76 -22.42 16.28
N LEU A 650 24.56 -23.44 15.43
CA LEU A 650 24.10 -24.76 15.85
C LEU A 650 25.14 -25.50 16.68
N ASP A 651 26.43 -25.24 16.44
CA ASP A 651 27.55 -25.87 17.15
C ASP A 651 27.87 -25.21 18.52
N GLY A 652 27.13 -24.16 18.92
CA GLY A 652 27.19 -23.59 20.27
C GLY A 652 28.40 -22.70 20.57
N ASP A 653 29.00 -22.09 19.53
CA ASP A 653 30.12 -21.16 19.69
C ASP A 653 29.62 -19.77 20.16
N ASP A 654 29.04 -19.72 21.38
CA ASP A 654 28.25 -18.60 21.96
C ASP A 654 29.05 -17.31 22.27
N ALA A 655 30.30 -17.20 21.81
CA ALA A 655 31.08 -15.99 21.97
C ALA A 655 30.59 -14.90 20.99
N LEU A 656 29.58 -14.12 21.39
CA LEU A 656 29.27 -12.84 20.74
C LEU A 656 30.55 -11.98 20.74
N PRO A 657 31.05 -11.50 19.58
CA PRO A 657 32.09 -10.50 19.58
C PRO A 657 31.59 -9.29 20.37
N THR A 658 32.32 -8.89 21.41
CA THR A 658 31.96 -7.76 22.26
C THR A 658 31.84 -6.50 21.42
N THR A 659 30.63 -5.93 21.39
CA THR A 659 30.24 -4.65 20.77
C THR A 659 30.64 -4.51 19.31
N PHE A 660 29.76 -4.96 18.41
CA PHE A 660 29.77 -4.52 17.01
C PHE A 660 29.29 -3.07 16.93
N ASP A 661 30.19 -2.14 16.59
CA ASP A 661 29.84 -0.80 16.13
C ASP A 661 29.82 -0.81 14.60
N PRO A 662 28.64 -0.74 13.96
CA PRO A 662 28.54 -0.68 12.49
C PRO A 662 29.18 0.57 11.88
N THR A 663 29.59 1.54 12.68
CA THR A 663 30.37 2.71 12.24
C THR A 663 31.89 2.48 12.25
N GLU A 664 32.38 1.40 12.86
CA GLU A 664 33.79 0.97 12.86
C GLU A 664 34.07 -0.07 11.75
N VAL A 665 33.80 0.28 10.50
CA VAL A 665 34.40 -0.44 9.35
C VAL A 665 35.86 0.04 9.22
N PRO A 666 36.87 -0.83 8.97
CA PRO A 666 38.25 -0.39 8.84
C PRO A 666 38.39 0.59 7.67
N LEU A 667 38.45 1.88 7.98
CA LEU A 667 38.89 2.93 7.09
C LEU A 667 40.39 2.73 6.83
N ASP A 668 40.77 1.76 6.00
CA ASP A 668 42.06 1.84 5.31
C ASP A 668 41.93 2.81 4.13
N LEU A 669 41.60 4.06 4.47
CA LEU A 669 41.57 5.20 3.56
C LEU A 669 42.61 6.18 4.08
N THR A 670 43.73 6.26 3.36
CA THR A 670 44.68 7.38 3.46
C THR A 670 43.99 8.66 2.97
N VAL A 671 43.16 9.26 3.83
CA VAL A 671 42.52 10.54 3.58
C VAL A 671 43.57 11.64 3.78
N ARG A 672 44.02 12.26 2.68
CA ARG A 672 44.70 13.55 2.74
C ARG A 672 43.72 14.58 3.32
N HIS A 673 44.04 15.11 4.50
CA HIS A 673 43.34 16.24 5.11
C HIS A 673 43.24 17.41 4.13
N VAL A 674 42.01 17.78 3.76
CA VAL A 674 41.69 19.11 3.24
C VAL A 674 41.01 19.89 4.38
N PRO A 675 41.42 21.13 4.69
CA PRO A 675 40.88 21.86 5.84
C PRO A 675 39.42 22.28 5.58
N ARG A 676 38.56 22.06 6.58
CA ARG A 676 37.19 22.61 6.64
C ARG A 676 37.24 24.13 6.67
N SER A 677 36.62 24.80 5.69
CA SER A 677 36.26 26.21 5.79
C SER A 677 34.94 26.38 6.55
N SER A 678 34.96 27.29 7.53
CA SER A 678 33.93 27.72 8.48
C SER A 678 32.59 28.21 7.83
N PRO A 679 31.50 28.37 8.62
CA PRO A 679 30.12 28.38 8.13
C PRO A 679 29.58 29.77 7.76
N TRP A 680 28.57 29.75 6.88
CA TRP A 680 27.46 30.68 6.63
C TRP A 680 27.58 32.16 7.06
N PRO A 681 27.43 33.13 6.14
CA PRO A 681 27.26 34.54 6.50
C PRO A 681 25.82 34.85 6.95
N PRO A 682 25.60 35.87 7.79
CA PRO A 682 24.29 36.27 8.29
C PRO A 682 23.44 36.95 7.20
N SER A 683 22.14 36.71 7.25
CA SER A 683 21.11 37.33 6.41
C SER A 683 20.97 38.83 6.68
N SER A 684 21.25 39.67 5.69
CA SER A 684 20.94 41.10 5.72
C SER A 684 19.59 41.38 5.03
N VAL A 685 18.63 41.80 5.84
CA VAL A 685 17.35 42.39 5.46
C VAL A 685 17.60 43.79 4.86
N HIS A 686 17.02 44.09 3.70
CA HIS A 686 16.74 45.47 3.29
C HIS A 686 15.29 45.60 2.79
N PRO A 687 14.56 46.64 3.23
CA PRO A 687 13.19 46.90 2.80
C PRO A 687 13.18 47.71 1.50
N THR A 688 12.35 47.30 0.54
CA THR A 688 12.04 48.10 -0.65
C THR A 688 10.63 48.69 -0.52
N SER A 689 10.55 50.02 -0.58
CA SER A 689 9.39 50.81 -1.00
C SER A 689 9.92 52.19 -1.45
N PRO A 690 9.23 52.94 -2.32
CA PRO A 690 7.94 52.69 -2.94
C PRO A 690 8.00 52.13 -4.38
#